data_AF-A0A538D6M8-F1
#
_entry.id   AF-A0A538D6M8-F1
#
_cell.length_a   1.000
_cell.length_b   1.000
_cell.length_c   1.000
_cell.angle_alpha   90.00
_cell.angle_beta   90.00
_cell.angle_gamma   90.00
#
_symmetry.space_group_name_H-M   'P 1'
#
loop_
_entity.id
_entity.type
_entity.pdbx_description
1 polymer ?
#
loop_
_entity_poly.entity_id
_entity_poly.type
_entity_poly.pdbx_seq_one_letter_code
_entity_poly.pdbx_strand_id
1 'polypeptide(L)'
;MRRLLFLVGGVVFVDTMFFAALTPLLPEYADRYDLSKAGAGVLAGAYPLGVLIGGIPGGIATARYGARRVTIAGALITGTATFVFATAGAIVVLDAARFVQGIGSACTWAAGLTWLVGEAPAARRGQTIGTALAFAIVGALFGPVLGGIASVVGQGLTFGAAALLAVALAVWAYRTPAPPAVQPQPLAAFVRALRSRRILLGVWFVVLPALFFGTLSVLAPLRLDELGFSAVAIGALWLCTAALEATANPLVGRITDRVGRIGPMTVLALVSAIASAGLPWPARAAVLAGLVVIASMTFGSFWTPAMALLSDEAEARGLEYAYAFALINVAWAPGQALGAVGGGALAELTSCRVAGIGTVAVAAPDDLGAFHTRHADETVEVASYLFSEEQIRAAKRAGADAIHPGYGFLAENPDFAEAVEAAGLVFVGPTPEALRQGGDKLEAKRIAQEAGVPTLPAGEPDEVGFPLVVKAAAGGGGRGMRIIRDPSELEEATAAAKREAKAAFGDNRLYHERFLERPRHVEIQLLADEHGTVISLGERECSIQRRHQKVLEESPSPALDRELRARMSEAAVAFGRAVGYRSAGTVEFMLDGRDFYLLELNGRIQVEHPVTELVTGVDIVQEQLRIAAGETLQQAGTRPEGHAVEVRLYAEDPRTFLPQAGRIERLRLPTGIRVDAGVDEGDEVGVAYDPLIAKLIAHGPTRDEALLRLRDALAETVVEGLTTNLPFLRWLVAHPAVRAGRTTTAFLSEYPPLSAPPARLPSGPWDGAWRLNLPPPAPHAPPDVDELAHAPTGSLGGEQSALTAPMPGTVIKVLVAPGDPVEPRQTLLVLEAMKMETPVLSPYAAVVRAVHVAEGDRVSGGAVLVELDE
;
A
#
# COMPACT_ATOMS: atom_id res chain seq x y z
N MET A 1 17.43 -55.05 5.32
CA MET A 1 17.73 -53.92 6.23
C MET A 1 18.47 -52.75 5.57
N ARG A 2 19.80 -52.79 5.32
CA ARG A 2 20.54 -51.62 4.78
C ARG A 2 19.91 -50.98 3.53
N ARG A 3 19.51 -51.78 2.54
CA ARG A 3 18.82 -51.29 1.33
C ARG A 3 17.50 -50.56 1.63
N LEU A 4 16.72 -51.07 2.59
CA LEU A 4 15.46 -50.45 3.01
C LEU A 4 15.71 -49.14 3.75
N LEU A 5 16.74 -49.09 4.60
CA LEU A 5 17.16 -47.86 5.28
C LEU A 5 17.53 -46.76 4.29
N PHE A 6 18.31 -47.06 3.25
CA PHE A 6 18.64 -46.07 2.22
C PHE A 6 17.44 -45.66 1.37
N LEU A 7 16.50 -46.58 1.10
CA LEU A 7 15.27 -46.25 0.40
C LEU A 7 14.40 -45.29 1.22
N VAL A 8 14.07 -45.67 2.46
CA VAL A 8 13.22 -44.86 3.35
C VAL A 8 13.91 -43.55 3.70
N GLY A 9 15.22 -43.59 3.98
CA GLY A 9 16.04 -42.40 4.16
C GLY A 9 16.03 -41.50 2.92
N GLY A 10 16.15 -42.06 1.72
CA GLY A 10 16.06 -41.31 0.47
C GLY A 10 14.70 -40.63 0.27
N VAL A 11 13.60 -41.32 0.60
CA VAL A 11 12.24 -40.74 0.55
C VAL A 11 12.11 -39.56 1.52
N VAL A 12 12.54 -39.75 2.76
CA VAL A 12 12.51 -38.69 3.79
C VAL A 12 13.43 -37.51 3.42
N PHE A 13 14.60 -37.79 2.83
CA PHE A 13 15.52 -36.78 2.33
C PHE A 13 14.87 -35.90 1.26
N VAL A 14 14.28 -36.51 0.22
CA VAL A 14 13.63 -35.79 -0.88
C VAL A 14 12.45 -34.96 -0.40
N ASP A 15 11.62 -35.53 0.46
CA ASP A 15 10.46 -34.85 1.02
C ASP A 15 10.85 -33.60 1.85
N THR A 16 11.83 -33.77 2.73
CA THR A 16 12.32 -32.65 3.58
C THR A 16 13.02 -31.56 2.74
N MET A 17 13.74 -31.96 1.70
CA MET A 17 14.35 -31.04 0.74
C MET A 17 13.30 -30.18 0.04
N PHE A 18 12.18 -30.76 -0.42
CA PHE A 18 11.08 -30.00 -1.03
C PHE A 18 10.37 -29.07 -0.08
N PHE A 19 10.18 -29.50 1.17
CA PHE A 19 9.61 -28.63 2.19
C PHE A 19 10.47 -27.38 2.40
N ALA A 20 11.79 -27.54 2.56
CA ALA A 20 12.71 -26.46 2.88
C ALA A 20 13.14 -25.60 1.68
N ALA A 21 12.87 -26.03 0.44
CA ALA A 21 13.24 -25.29 -0.77
C ALA A 21 12.45 -23.99 -0.99
N LEU A 22 11.28 -23.85 -0.35
CA LEU A 22 10.44 -22.66 -0.50
C LEU A 22 11.01 -21.43 0.21
N THR A 23 11.63 -21.61 1.38
CA THR A 23 12.08 -20.50 2.24
C THR A 23 12.96 -19.46 1.53
N PRO A 24 14.01 -19.82 0.76
CA PRO A 24 14.80 -18.83 0.03
C PRO A 24 14.09 -18.26 -1.21
N LEU A 25 13.07 -18.93 -1.74
CA LEU A 25 12.28 -18.49 -2.89
C LEU A 25 11.08 -17.62 -2.49
N LEU A 26 10.77 -17.54 -1.18
CA LEU A 26 9.56 -16.90 -0.71
C LEU A 26 9.47 -15.40 -1.07
N PRO A 27 10.56 -14.60 -0.98
CA PRO A 27 10.53 -13.21 -1.44
C PRO A 27 10.22 -13.10 -2.94
N GLU A 28 10.89 -13.89 -3.78
CA GLU A 28 10.65 -13.91 -5.24
C GLU A 28 9.19 -14.27 -5.58
N TYR A 29 8.58 -15.21 -4.85
CA TYR A 29 7.16 -15.53 -5.01
C TYR A 29 6.24 -14.41 -4.51
N ALA A 30 6.61 -13.73 -3.43
CA ALA A 30 5.86 -12.60 -2.91
C ALA A 30 5.85 -11.44 -3.91
N ASP A 31 7.01 -11.08 -4.46
CA ASP A 31 7.13 -10.01 -5.45
C ASP A 31 6.43 -10.37 -6.77
N ARG A 32 6.65 -11.59 -7.26
CA ARG A 32 6.11 -12.02 -8.57
C ARG A 32 4.59 -12.09 -8.60
N TYR A 33 3.97 -12.44 -7.48
CA TYR A 33 2.52 -12.62 -7.37
C TYR A 33 1.85 -11.54 -6.52
N ASP A 34 2.58 -10.48 -6.16
CA ASP A 34 2.11 -9.36 -5.34
C ASP A 34 1.44 -9.83 -4.04
N LEU A 35 2.10 -10.76 -3.34
CA LEU A 35 1.56 -11.38 -2.14
C LEU A 35 1.84 -10.49 -0.93
N SER A 36 0.80 -10.23 -0.15
CA SER A 36 0.96 -9.68 1.19
C SER A 36 1.72 -10.65 2.10
N LYS A 37 2.16 -10.19 3.29
CA LYS A 37 2.81 -11.06 4.29
C LYS A 37 1.90 -12.21 4.71
N ALA A 38 0.58 -11.99 4.79
CA ALA A 38 -0.40 -13.05 4.97
C ALA A 38 -0.44 -14.01 3.77
N GLY A 39 -0.43 -13.49 2.54
CA GLY A 39 -0.39 -14.29 1.31
C GLY A 39 0.84 -15.21 1.23
N ALA A 40 2.03 -14.68 1.52
CA ALA A 40 3.26 -15.48 1.63
C ALA A 40 3.16 -16.53 2.75
N GLY A 41 2.51 -16.18 3.88
CA GLY A 41 2.19 -17.09 4.96
C GLY A 41 1.29 -18.26 4.53
N VAL A 42 0.29 -18.02 3.69
CA VAL A 42 -0.60 -19.05 3.10
C VAL A 42 0.19 -20.02 2.24
N LEU A 43 1.03 -19.52 1.33
CA LEU A 43 1.86 -20.36 0.46
C LEU A 43 2.81 -21.27 1.25
N ALA A 44 3.44 -20.73 2.30
CA ALA A 44 4.28 -21.51 3.21
C ALA A 44 3.47 -22.51 4.05
N GLY A 45 2.27 -22.10 4.50
CA GLY A 45 1.35 -22.89 5.33
C GLY A 45 0.57 -23.99 4.59
N ALA A 46 0.47 -23.92 3.26
CA ALA A 46 -0.27 -24.90 2.46
C ALA A 46 0.26 -26.33 2.61
N TYR A 47 1.59 -26.51 2.62
CA TYR A 47 2.22 -27.81 2.82
C TYR A 47 1.89 -28.45 4.17
N PRO A 48 2.14 -27.79 5.32
CA PRO A 48 1.79 -28.37 6.62
C PRO A 48 0.27 -28.58 6.76
N LEU A 49 -0.58 -27.73 6.19
CA LEU A 49 -2.03 -28.02 6.12
C LEU A 49 -2.33 -29.34 5.40
N GLY A 50 -1.64 -29.60 4.29
CA GLY A 50 -1.71 -30.90 3.60
C GLY A 50 -1.27 -32.07 4.48
N VAL A 51 -0.18 -31.91 5.24
CA VAL A 51 0.32 -32.93 6.19
C VAL A 51 -0.70 -33.19 7.31
N LEU A 52 -1.35 -32.14 7.83
CA LEU A 52 -2.38 -32.25 8.87
C LEU A 52 -3.56 -33.10 8.39
N ILE A 53 -4.06 -32.79 7.19
CA ILE A 53 -5.18 -33.51 6.57
C ILE A 53 -4.78 -34.93 6.18
N GLY A 54 -3.55 -35.13 5.70
CA GLY A 54 -3.01 -36.44 5.29
C GLY A 54 -2.55 -37.33 6.44
N GLY A 55 -2.27 -36.80 7.63
CA GLY A 55 -1.60 -37.50 8.73
C GLY A 55 -2.31 -38.76 9.21
N ILE A 56 -3.52 -38.61 9.78
CA ILE A 56 -4.32 -39.75 10.27
C ILE A 56 -4.75 -40.68 9.12
N PRO A 57 -5.29 -40.18 7.99
CA PRO A 57 -5.64 -41.04 6.86
C PRO A 57 -4.45 -41.83 6.31
N GLY A 58 -3.25 -41.24 6.26
CA GLY A 58 -2.02 -41.91 5.85
C GLY A 58 -1.62 -43.04 6.80
N GLY A 59 -1.76 -42.83 8.12
CA GLY A 59 -1.58 -43.88 9.13
C GLY A 59 -2.58 -45.03 8.97
N ILE A 60 -3.87 -44.72 8.81
CA ILE A 60 -4.93 -45.71 8.58
C ILE A 60 -4.68 -46.49 7.28
N ALA A 61 -4.34 -45.79 6.20
CA ALA A 61 -4.01 -46.40 4.91
C ALA A 61 -2.80 -47.33 5.04
N THR A 62 -1.79 -46.95 5.83
CA THR A 62 -0.60 -47.77 6.09
C THR A 62 -0.98 -49.08 6.78
N ALA A 63 -1.81 -49.01 7.82
CA ALA A 63 -2.30 -50.19 8.53
C ALA A 63 -3.20 -51.08 7.64
N ARG A 64 -4.02 -50.49 6.76
CA ARG A 64 -4.99 -51.22 5.92
C ARG A 64 -4.40 -51.80 4.64
N TYR A 65 -3.57 -51.05 3.94
CA TYR A 65 -3.07 -51.37 2.60
C TYR A 65 -1.59 -51.77 2.58
N GLY A 66 -0.91 -51.65 3.72
CA GLY A 66 0.49 -52.00 3.90
C GLY A 66 1.45 -50.87 3.54
N ALA A 67 2.54 -50.79 4.29
CA ALA A 67 3.51 -49.70 4.25
C ALA A 67 4.15 -49.48 2.86
N ARG A 68 4.45 -50.55 2.11
CA ARG A 68 5.04 -50.42 0.77
C ARG A 68 4.12 -49.66 -0.20
N ARG A 69 2.84 -50.02 -0.27
CA ARG A 69 1.89 -49.41 -1.23
C ARG A 69 1.68 -47.94 -0.92
N VAL A 70 1.53 -47.60 0.36
CA VAL A 70 1.33 -46.21 0.80
C VAL A 70 2.59 -45.37 0.62
N THR A 71 3.79 -45.92 0.85
CA THR A 71 5.05 -45.22 0.56
C THR A 71 5.17 -44.88 -0.94
N ILE A 72 4.85 -45.83 -1.83
CA ILE A 72 4.86 -45.61 -3.28
C ILE A 72 3.83 -44.54 -3.68
N ALA A 73 2.59 -44.65 -3.18
CA ALA A 73 1.54 -43.69 -3.47
C ALA A 73 1.93 -42.27 -3.01
N GLY A 74 2.43 -42.15 -1.77
CA GLY A 74 2.90 -40.86 -1.24
C GLY A 74 4.03 -40.26 -2.08
N ALA A 75 5.03 -41.06 -2.46
CA ALA A 75 6.15 -40.58 -3.27
C ALA A 75 5.70 -40.13 -4.68
N LEU A 76 4.74 -40.82 -5.29
CA LEU A 76 4.16 -40.42 -6.58
C LEU A 76 3.30 -39.14 -6.45
N ILE A 77 2.52 -39.00 -5.38
CA ILE A 77 1.75 -37.78 -5.09
C ILE A 77 2.70 -36.59 -4.93
N THR A 78 3.73 -36.72 -4.08
CA THR A 78 4.74 -35.67 -3.86
C THR A 78 5.48 -35.34 -5.16
N GLY A 79 5.91 -36.33 -5.94
CA GLY A 79 6.59 -36.11 -7.22
C GLY A 79 5.70 -35.38 -8.23
N THR A 80 4.45 -35.81 -8.40
CA THR A 80 3.50 -35.18 -9.33
C THR A 80 3.19 -33.74 -8.91
N ALA A 81 2.92 -33.52 -7.63
CA ALA A 81 2.64 -32.18 -7.11
C ALA A 81 3.86 -31.25 -7.21
N THR A 82 5.08 -31.78 -7.06
CA THR A 82 6.32 -31.02 -7.29
C THR A 82 6.50 -30.63 -8.75
N PHE A 83 6.14 -31.50 -9.68
CA PHE A 83 6.14 -31.16 -11.10
C PHE A 83 5.11 -30.08 -11.42
N VAL A 84 3.89 -30.17 -10.87
CA VAL A 84 2.87 -29.13 -11.04
C VAL A 84 3.35 -27.79 -10.48
N PHE A 85 3.92 -27.79 -9.26
CA PHE A 85 4.52 -26.62 -8.63
C PHE A 85 5.58 -25.97 -9.53
N ALA A 86 6.43 -26.77 -10.18
CA ALA A 86 7.48 -26.30 -11.09
C ALA A 86 6.96 -25.51 -12.31
N THR A 87 5.74 -25.80 -12.74
CA THR A 87 5.14 -25.24 -13.97
C THR A 87 3.98 -24.28 -13.72
N ALA A 88 3.63 -24.05 -12.46
CA ALA A 88 2.45 -23.25 -12.11
C ALA A 88 2.67 -21.76 -12.42
N GLY A 89 1.72 -21.15 -13.12
CA GLY A 89 1.70 -19.71 -13.42
C GLY A 89 0.68 -18.91 -12.61
N ALA A 90 -0.01 -19.55 -11.66
CA ALA A 90 -1.03 -18.93 -10.82
C ALA A 90 -0.85 -19.36 -9.36
N ILE A 91 -1.01 -18.42 -8.43
CA ILE A 91 -0.80 -18.65 -6.99
C ILE A 91 -1.68 -19.77 -6.44
N VAL A 92 -2.95 -19.83 -6.84
CA VAL A 92 -3.88 -20.89 -6.40
C VAL A 92 -3.39 -22.29 -6.78
N VAL A 93 -2.69 -22.41 -7.92
CA VAL A 93 -2.12 -23.69 -8.36
C VAL A 93 -0.87 -24.03 -7.55
N LEU A 94 -0.05 -23.03 -7.19
CA LEU A 94 1.10 -23.22 -6.28
C LEU A 94 0.63 -23.69 -4.90
N ASP A 95 -0.37 -23.02 -4.31
CA ASP A 95 -0.96 -23.38 -3.02
C ASP A 95 -1.54 -24.80 -3.04
N ALA A 96 -2.31 -25.12 -4.07
CA ALA A 96 -2.88 -26.45 -4.25
C ALA A 96 -1.78 -27.51 -4.40
N ALA A 97 -0.73 -27.24 -5.18
CA ALA A 97 0.40 -28.15 -5.34
C ALA A 97 1.13 -28.36 -4.00
N ARG A 98 1.40 -27.30 -3.23
CA ARG A 98 2.01 -27.38 -1.89
C ARG A 98 1.14 -28.19 -0.94
N PHE A 99 -0.17 -27.97 -0.93
CA PHE A 99 -1.12 -28.74 -0.13
C PHE A 99 -1.09 -30.23 -0.48
N VAL A 100 -1.12 -30.57 -1.78
CA VAL A 100 -1.05 -31.97 -2.24
C VAL A 100 0.30 -32.61 -1.93
N GLN A 101 1.42 -31.86 -2.03
CA GLN A 101 2.73 -32.33 -1.56
C GLN A 101 2.69 -32.73 -0.08
N GLY A 102 2.03 -31.93 0.77
CA GLY A 102 1.85 -32.24 2.19
C GLY A 102 1.10 -33.55 2.45
N ILE A 103 0.06 -33.84 1.66
CA ILE A 103 -0.67 -35.12 1.77
C ILE A 103 0.25 -36.30 1.38
N GLY A 104 1.04 -36.14 0.31
CA GLY A 104 2.03 -37.12 -0.11
C GLY A 104 3.11 -37.36 0.95
N SER A 105 3.62 -36.27 1.54
CA SER A 105 4.57 -36.28 2.66
C SER A 105 4.03 -37.06 3.86
N ALA A 106 2.81 -36.76 4.31
CA ALA A 106 2.20 -37.47 5.43
C ALA A 106 2.14 -38.98 5.20
N CYS A 107 1.82 -39.41 3.97
CA CYS A 107 1.81 -40.81 3.58
C CYS A 107 3.22 -41.43 3.61
N THR A 108 4.22 -40.75 3.04
CA THR A 108 5.60 -41.28 2.97
C THR A 108 6.27 -41.36 4.34
N TRP A 109 6.08 -40.37 5.21
CA TRP A 109 6.61 -40.38 6.57
C TRP A 109 5.99 -41.48 7.42
N ALA A 110 4.65 -41.57 7.43
CA ALA A 110 3.96 -42.58 8.23
C ALA A 110 4.27 -44.00 7.73
N ALA A 111 4.17 -44.23 6.43
CA ALA A 111 4.36 -45.56 5.85
C ALA A 111 5.84 -45.96 5.79
N GLY A 112 6.73 -45.07 5.36
CA GLY A 112 8.15 -45.35 5.20
C GLY A 112 8.83 -45.70 6.52
N LEU A 113 8.58 -44.90 7.58
CA LEU A 113 9.14 -45.19 8.90
C LEU A 113 8.53 -46.45 9.52
N THR A 114 7.23 -46.70 9.32
CA THR A 114 6.60 -47.96 9.75
C THR A 114 7.23 -49.18 9.05
N TRP A 115 7.48 -49.08 7.74
CA TRP A 115 8.16 -50.13 6.97
C TRP A 115 9.56 -50.41 7.53
N LEU A 116 10.32 -49.35 7.81
CA LEU A 116 11.66 -49.44 8.34
C LEU A 116 11.70 -50.08 9.74
N VAL A 117 10.79 -49.67 10.63
CA VAL A 117 10.72 -50.16 12.01
C VAL A 117 10.19 -51.59 12.08
N GLY A 118 9.25 -51.97 11.21
CA GLY A 118 8.70 -53.32 11.14
C GLY A 118 9.74 -54.40 10.82
N GLU A 119 10.78 -54.04 10.07
CA GLU A 119 11.89 -54.93 9.71
C GLU A 119 13.06 -54.87 10.73
N ALA A 120 13.08 -53.86 11.60
CA ALA A 120 14.19 -53.62 12.52
C ALA A 120 14.05 -54.47 13.80
N PRO A 121 15.13 -55.14 14.27
CA PRO A 121 15.13 -55.82 15.56
C PRO A 121 14.75 -54.85 16.69
N ALA A 122 13.93 -55.29 17.65
CA ALA A 122 13.43 -54.44 18.73
C ALA A 122 14.55 -53.64 19.43
N ALA A 123 15.69 -54.28 19.71
CA ALA A 123 16.86 -53.66 20.34
C ALA A 123 17.56 -52.57 19.50
N ARG A 124 17.24 -52.42 18.20
CA ARG A 124 17.88 -51.46 17.28
C ARG A 124 16.88 -50.52 16.59
N ARG A 125 15.59 -50.54 16.96
CA ARG A 125 14.56 -49.68 16.36
C ARG A 125 14.87 -48.20 16.52
N GLY A 126 15.20 -47.75 17.73
CA GLY A 126 15.58 -46.36 18.00
C GLY A 126 16.78 -45.88 17.17
N GLN A 127 17.83 -46.69 17.07
CA GLN A 127 19.00 -46.38 16.22
C GLN A 127 18.62 -46.28 14.73
N THR A 128 17.72 -47.14 14.27
CA THR A 128 17.28 -47.18 12.88
C THR A 128 16.42 -45.95 12.54
N ILE A 129 15.50 -45.57 13.42
CA ILE A 129 14.71 -44.33 13.32
C ILE A 129 15.64 -43.11 13.32
N GLY A 130 16.58 -43.04 14.26
CA GLY A 130 17.55 -41.94 14.32
C GLY A 130 18.40 -41.80 13.04
N THR A 131 18.78 -42.94 12.43
CA THR A 131 19.51 -42.92 11.16
C THR A 131 18.64 -42.42 10.00
N ALA A 132 17.36 -42.79 9.96
CA ALA A 132 16.43 -42.26 8.95
C ALA A 132 16.16 -40.76 9.14
N LEU A 133 16.04 -40.29 10.39
CA LEU A 133 15.90 -38.85 10.69
C LEU A 133 17.15 -38.05 10.29
N ALA A 134 18.35 -38.65 10.34
CA ALA A 134 19.55 -38.01 9.81
C ALA A 134 19.44 -37.68 8.31
N PHE A 135 18.76 -38.52 7.51
CA PHE A 135 18.47 -38.19 6.11
C PHE A 135 17.51 -37.00 5.99
N ALA A 136 16.55 -36.83 6.90
CA ALA A 136 15.68 -35.66 6.94
C ALA A 136 16.48 -34.38 7.16
N ILE A 137 17.40 -34.40 8.13
CA ILE A 137 18.29 -33.27 8.43
C ILE A 137 19.15 -32.93 7.20
N VAL A 138 19.70 -33.94 6.52
CA VAL A 138 20.43 -33.72 5.26
C VAL A 138 19.52 -33.21 4.15
N GLY A 139 18.26 -33.62 4.09
CA GLY A 139 17.27 -33.06 3.17
C GLY A 139 17.01 -31.58 3.43
N ALA A 140 16.83 -31.22 4.70
CA ALA A 140 16.65 -29.84 5.13
C ALA A 140 17.86 -28.96 4.80
N LEU A 141 19.09 -29.50 4.84
CA LEU A 141 20.30 -28.82 4.37
C LEU A 141 20.26 -28.52 2.86
N PHE A 142 19.83 -29.50 2.07
CA PHE A 142 19.81 -29.37 0.61
C PHE A 142 18.62 -28.56 0.09
N GLY A 143 17.55 -28.40 0.86
CA GLY A 143 16.38 -27.61 0.46
C GLY A 143 16.72 -26.15 0.10
N PRO A 144 17.36 -25.39 0.99
CA PRO A 144 17.80 -24.02 0.71
C PRO A 144 18.73 -23.92 -0.50
N VAL A 145 19.60 -24.92 -0.71
CA VAL A 145 20.46 -25.02 -1.89
C VAL A 145 19.62 -25.21 -3.16
N LEU A 146 18.63 -26.10 -3.13
CA LEU A 146 17.71 -26.32 -4.24
C LEU A 146 16.92 -25.05 -4.57
N GLY A 147 16.44 -24.32 -3.56
CA GLY A 147 15.77 -23.04 -3.75
C GLY A 147 16.67 -21.96 -4.35
N GLY A 148 17.90 -21.82 -3.85
CA GLY A 148 18.89 -20.90 -4.43
C GLY A 148 19.32 -21.27 -5.85
N ILE A 149 19.35 -22.57 -6.20
CA ILE A 149 19.56 -23.00 -7.59
C ILE A 149 18.35 -22.65 -8.44
N ALA A 150 17.13 -22.85 -7.93
CA ALA A 150 15.89 -22.58 -8.65
C ALA A 150 15.74 -21.10 -9.03
N SER A 151 16.19 -20.16 -8.20
CA SER A 151 16.15 -18.72 -8.50
C SER A 151 17.12 -18.32 -9.62
N VAL A 152 18.19 -19.10 -9.86
CA VAL A 152 19.19 -18.81 -10.90
C VAL A 152 18.95 -19.60 -12.19
N VAL A 153 18.67 -20.90 -12.07
CA VAL A 153 18.54 -21.84 -13.20
C VAL A 153 17.10 -21.94 -13.70
N GLY A 154 16.14 -21.47 -12.91
CA GLY A 154 14.71 -21.56 -13.18
C GLY A 154 14.03 -22.70 -12.42
N GLN A 155 12.83 -22.40 -11.95
CA GLN A 155 12.00 -23.27 -11.11
C GLN A 155 11.58 -24.55 -11.86
N GLY A 156 11.19 -24.42 -13.13
CA GLY A 156 10.73 -25.53 -13.97
C GLY A 156 11.74 -26.67 -14.10
N LEU A 157 13.00 -26.34 -14.43
CA LEU A 157 14.08 -27.32 -14.56
C LEU A 157 14.46 -27.93 -13.21
N THR A 158 14.58 -27.09 -12.19
CA THR A 158 15.06 -27.50 -10.87
C THR A 158 14.08 -28.44 -10.17
N PHE A 159 12.82 -28.03 -10.04
CA PHE A 159 11.78 -28.86 -9.41
C PHE A 159 11.31 -30.00 -10.32
N GLY A 160 11.35 -29.84 -11.65
CA GLY A 160 11.08 -30.92 -12.60
C GLY A 160 12.09 -32.06 -12.50
N ALA A 161 13.40 -31.76 -12.43
CA ALA A 161 14.44 -32.76 -12.23
C ALA A 161 14.31 -33.45 -10.86
N ALA A 162 13.99 -32.69 -9.82
CA ALA A 162 13.82 -33.27 -8.50
C ALA A 162 12.54 -34.13 -8.38
N ALA A 163 11.46 -33.81 -9.09
CA ALA A 163 10.27 -34.66 -9.18
C ALA A 163 10.60 -36.05 -9.75
N LEU A 164 11.52 -36.16 -10.71
CA LEU A 164 11.99 -37.45 -11.24
C LEU A 164 12.69 -38.31 -10.18
N LEU A 165 13.37 -37.68 -9.22
CA LEU A 165 14.00 -38.40 -8.11
C LEU A 165 12.94 -39.07 -7.20
N ALA A 166 11.81 -38.41 -6.94
CA ALA A 166 10.70 -39.00 -6.20
C ALA A 166 10.10 -40.22 -6.94
N VAL A 167 9.97 -40.14 -8.27
CA VAL A 167 9.53 -41.27 -9.11
C VAL A 167 10.55 -42.41 -9.06
N ALA A 168 11.85 -42.12 -9.13
CA ALA A 168 12.90 -43.13 -9.03
C ALA A 168 12.85 -43.89 -7.68
N LEU A 169 12.62 -43.16 -6.58
CA LEU A 169 12.42 -43.75 -5.26
C LEU A 169 11.15 -44.60 -5.19
N ALA A 170 10.06 -44.18 -5.82
CA ALA A 170 8.84 -44.98 -5.93
C ALA A 170 9.07 -46.31 -6.70
N VAL A 171 9.84 -46.26 -7.80
CA VAL A 171 10.25 -47.45 -8.55
C VAL A 171 11.14 -48.37 -7.71
N TRP A 172 12.07 -47.80 -6.93
CA TRP A 172 12.91 -48.60 -6.02
C TRP A 172 12.08 -49.23 -4.89
N ALA A 173 11.11 -48.51 -4.33
CA ALA A 173 10.18 -49.04 -3.35
C ALA A 173 9.33 -50.18 -3.92
N TYR A 174 8.88 -50.08 -5.17
CA TYR A 174 8.16 -51.16 -5.85
C TYR A 174 8.98 -52.45 -5.95
N ARG A 175 10.28 -52.34 -6.21
CA ARG A 175 11.21 -53.48 -6.31
C ARG A 175 11.66 -54.03 -4.95
N THR A 176 11.32 -53.37 -3.85
CA THR A 176 11.72 -53.79 -2.50
C THR A 176 10.66 -54.71 -1.89
N PRO A 177 11.06 -55.84 -1.24
CA PRO A 177 10.11 -56.77 -0.63
C PRO A 177 9.18 -56.10 0.40
N ALA A 178 7.90 -56.46 0.37
CA ALA A 178 6.91 -55.92 1.30
C ALA A 178 7.12 -56.50 2.72
N PRO A 179 6.90 -55.70 3.77
CA PRO A 179 6.98 -56.19 5.14
C PRO A 179 5.80 -57.14 5.46
N PRO A 180 5.88 -57.94 6.53
CA PRO A 180 4.76 -58.73 7.03
C PRO A 180 3.56 -57.83 7.35
N ALA A 181 2.34 -58.31 7.11
CA ALA A 181 1.13 -57.58 7.44
C ALA A 181 1.00 -57.43 8.96
N VAL A 182 0.84 -56.19 9.43
CA VAL A 182 0.57 -55.88 10.85
C VAL A 182 -0.95 -55.90 11.06
N GLN A 183 -1.42 -56.39 12.21
CA GLN A 183 -2.85 -56.35 12.52
C GLN A 183 -3.29 -54.90 12.78
N PRO A 184 -4.32 -54.41 12.07
CA PRO A 184 -4.78 -53.03 12.23
C PRO A 184 -5.38 -52.81 13.62
N GLN A 185 -4.89 -51.78 14.33
CA GLN A 185 -5.53 -51.35 15.59
C GLN A 185 -6.75 -50.47 15.32
N PRO A 186 -7.81 -50.56 16.15
CA PRO A 186 -8.97 -49.69 16.02
C PRO A 186 -8.59 -48.24 16.37
N LEU A 187 -9.19 -47.27 15.67
CA LEU A 187 -8.96 -45.83 15.90
C LEU A 187 -9.20 -45.40 17.36
N ALA A 188 -10.04 -46.13 18.10
CA ALA A 188 -10.26 -45.93 19.53
C ALA A 188 -8.99 -46.12 20.39
N ALA A 189 -8.00 -46.89 19.93
CA ALA A 189 -6.69 -47.01 20.60
C ALA A 189 -5.88 -45.71 20.48
N PHE A 190 -5.89 -45.09 19.29
CA PHE A 190 -5.28 -43.78 19.04
C PHE A 190 -5.92 -42.67 19.89
N VAL A 191 -7.25 -42.58 19.89
CA VAL A 191 -7.99 -41.58 20.70
C VAL A 191 -7.74 -41.75 22.20
N ARG A 192 -7.63 -43.00 22.69
CA ARG A 192 -7.29 -43.27 24.10
C ARG A 192 -5.87 -42.82 24.44
N ALA A 193 -4.92 -43.00 23.52
CA ALA A 193 -3.56 -42.56 23.74
C ALA A 193 -3.44 -41.04 23.88
N LEU A 194 -4.22 -40.26 23.10
CA LEU A 194 -4.28 -38.80 23.22
C LEU A 194 -4.78 -38.30 24.58
N ARG A 195 -5.44 -39.12 25.39
CA ARG A 195 -5.85 -38.75 26.77
C ARG A 195 -4.70 -38.81 27.78
N SER A 196 -3.56 -39.36 27.39
CA SER A 196 -2.38 -39.40 28.26
C SER A 196 -1.74 -38.03 28.38
N ARG A 197 -1.59 -37.54 29.61
CA ARG A 197 -0.85 -36.30 29.91
C ARG A 197 0.57 -36.31 29.35
N ARG A 198 1.25 -37.45 29.32
CA ARG A 198 2.63 -37.56 28.80
C ARG A 198 2.69 -37.50 27.28
N ILE A 199 1.69 -38.08 26.59
CA ILE A 199 1.57 -37.95 25.13
C ILE A 199 1.22 -36.50 24.78
N LEU A 200 0.28 -35.88 25.49
CA LEU A 200 -0.06 -34.46 25.29
C LEU A 200 1.14 -33.54 25.52
N LEU A 201 1.95 -33.81 26.55
CA LEU A 201 3.19 -33.07 26.80
C LEU A 201 4.19 -33.23 25.63
N GLY A 202 4.37 -34.46 25.14
CA GLY A 202 5.20 -34.72 23.95
C GLY A 202 4.68 -34.03 22.69
N VAL A 203 3.36 -33.98 22.49
CA VAL A 203 2.72 -33.27 21.38
C VAL A 203 3.02 -31.77 21.47
N TRP A 204 2.86 -31.15 22.65
CA TRP A 204 3.18 -29.73 22.84
C TRP A 204 4.64 -29.39 22.57
N PHE A 205 5.56 -30.29 22.92
CA PHE A 205 6.97 -30.13 22.61
C PHE A 205 7.31 -30.28 21.11
N VAL A 206 6.37 -30.75 20.29
CA VAL A 206 6.48 -30.73 18.82
C VAL A 206 5.76 -29.50 18.24
N VAL A 207 4.57 -29.17 18.76
CA VAL A 207 3.74 -28.04 18.28
C VAL A 207 4.45 -26.70 18.46
N LEU A 208 4.99 -26.41 19.65
CA LEU A 208 5.55 -25.08 19.96
C LEU A 208 6.76 -24.73 19.08
N PRO A 209 7.78 -25.60 18.96
CA PRO A 209 8.91 -25.31 18.06
C PRO A 209 8.49 -25.22 16.59
N ALA A 210 7.52 -26.03 16.16
CA ALA A 210 6.97 -25.94 14.81
C ALA A 210 6.27 -24.60 14.56
N LEU A 211 5.57 -24.06 15.56
CA LEU A 211 4.97 -22.73 15.49
C LEU A 211 6.02 -21.64 15.33
N PHE A 212 7.04 -21.62 16.19
CA PHE A 212 8.10 -20.62 16.09
C PHE A 212 8.89 -20.72 14.78
N PHE A 213 9.19 -21.95 14.35
CA PHE A 213 9.86 -22.19 13.08
C PHE A 213 8.98 -21.79 11.89
N GLY A 214 7.67 -22.06 11.93
CA GLY A 214 6.71 -21.60 10.94
C GLY A 214 6.73 -20.10 10.75
N THR A 215 6.65 -19.35 11.86
CA THR A 215 6.75 -17.88 11.84
C THR A 215 8.09 -17.40 11.31
N LEU A 216 9.20 -17.99 11.79
CA LEU A 216 10.54 -17.62 11.36
C LEU A 216 10.76 -17.90 9.85
N SER A 217 10.24 -19.02 9.36
CA SER A 217 10.39 -19.45 7.96
C SER A 217 9.67 -18.56 6.95
N VAL A 218 8.76 -17.69 7.41
CA VAL A 218 8.04 -16.70 6.59
C VAL A 218 8.63 -15.31 6.81
N LEU A 219 8.68 -14.85 8.06
CA LEU A 219 9.03 -13.45 8.33
C LEU A 219 10.52 -13.16 8.18
N ALA A 220 11.41 -14.10 8.52
CA ALA A 220 12.84 -13.88 8.41
C ALA A 220 13.32 -13.69 6.96
N PRO A 221 12.97 -14.55 5.97
CA PRO A 221 13.43 -14.34 4.60
C PRO A 221 12.86 -13.05 3.99
N LEU A 222 11.59 -12.71 4.22
CA LEU A 222 11.00 -11.45 3.75
C LEU A 222 11.74 -10.24 4.34
N ARG A 223 11.99 -10.23 5.66
CA ARG A 223 12.69 -9.11 6.30
C ARG A 223 14.17 -9.03 5.92
N LEU A 224 14.83 -10.17 5.67
CA LEU A 224 16.21 -10.18 5.19
C LEU A 224 16.31 -9.63 3.76
N ASP A 225 15.35 -9.94 2.90
CA ASP A 225 15.24 -9.43 1.54
C ASP A 225 14.98 -7.91 1.53
N GLU A 226 14.05 -7.42 2.36
CA GLU A 226 13.84 -5.98 2.63
C GLU A 226 15.13 -5.27 3.10
N LEU A 227 16.04 -5.99 3.78
CA LEU A 227 17.34 -5.49 4.23
C LEU A 227 18.49 -5.79 3.23
N GLY A 228 18.17 -6.24 2.02
CA GLY A 228 19.09 -6.39 0.89
C GLY A 228 19.76 -7.77 0.72
N PHE A 229 19.29 -8.84 1.39
CA PHE A 229 19.79 -10.19 1.14
C PHE A 229 19.14 -10.83 -0.08
N SER A 230 19.95 -11.36 -1.00
CA SER A 230 19.43 -12.16 -2.12
C SER A 230 18.91 -13.54 -1.68
N ALA A 231 18.07 -14.17 -2.50
CA ALA A 231 17.61 -15.55 -2.32
C ALA A 231 18.77 -16.54 -2.07
N VAL A 232 19.93 -16.35 -2.72
CA VAL A 232 21.12 -17.17 -2.52
C VAL A 232 21.74 -16.94 -1.14
N ALA A 233 21.80 -15.68 -0.67
CA ALA A 233 22.31 -15.35 0.66
C ALA A 233 21.39 -15.89 1.76
N ILE A 234 20.06 -15.78 1.58
CA ILE A 234 19.06 -16.39 2.45
C ILE A 234 19.25 -17.92 2.45
N GLY A 235 19.41 -18.53 1.27
CA GLY A 235 19.67 -19.96 1.13
C GLY A 235 20.93 -20.42 1.88
N ALA A 236 22.02 -19.65 1.77
CA ALA A 236 23.28 -19.93 2.47
C ALA A 236 23.14 -19.80 4.00
N LEU A 237 22.40 -18.80 4.49
CA LEU A 237 22.08 -18.65 5.91
C LEU A 237 21.35 -19.89 6.44
N TRP A 238 20.27 -20.32 5.77
CA TRP A 238 19.51 -21.49 6.18
C TRP A 238 20.31 -22.79 6.09
N LEU A 239 21.20 -22.93 5.09
CA LEU A 239 22.13 -24.05 5.01
C LEU A 239 23.09 -24.08 6.21
N CYS A 240 23.70 -22.95 6.57
CA CYS A 240 24.58 -22.83 7.73
C CYS A 240 23.85 -23.19 9.03
N THR A 241 22.64 -22.67 9.21
CA THR A 241 21.77 -22.96 10.34
C THR A 241 21.47 -24.45 10.47
N ALA A 242 20.99 -25.08 9.40
CA ALA A 242 20.69 -26.50 9.39
C ALA A 242 21.94 -27.36 9.64
N ALA A 243 23.14 -26.89 9.26
CA ALA A 243 24.39 -27.63 9.49
C ALA A 243 24.78 -27.59 10.96
N LEU A 244 24.63 -26.43 11.60
CA LEU A 244 24.80 -26.28 13.04
C LEU A 244 23.81 -27.14 13.81
N GLU A 245 22.53 -27.15 13.42
CA GLU A 245 21.51 -28.02 14.03
C GLU A 245 21.82 -29.50 13.89
N ALA A 246 22.31 -29.94 12.72
CA ALA A 246 22.71 -31.33 12.48
C ALA A 246 23.79 -31.80 13.47
N THR A 247 24.70 -30.90 13.84
CA THR A 247 25.78 -31.19 14.81
C THR A 247 25.31 -31.09 16.26
N ALA A 248 24.39 -30.17 16.57
CA ALA A 248 23.91 -29.93 17.93
C ALA A 248 22.91 -31.00 18.41
N ASN A 249 22.01 -31.47 17.53
CA ASN A 249 20.93 -32.39 17.88
C ASN A 249 21.40 -33.69 18.60
N PRO A 250 22.45 -34.40 18.13
CA PRO A 250 22.96 -35.59 18.82
C PRO A 250 23.56 -35.30 20.22
N LEU A 251 24.06 -34.07 20.44
CA LEU A 251 24.57 -33.68 21.75
C LEU A 251 23.40 -33.42 22.72
N VAL A 252 22.39 -32.67 22.27
CA VAL A 252 21.18 -32.41 23.05
C VAL A 252 20.49 -33.72 23.42
N GLY A 253 20.33 -34.64 22.48
CA GLY A 253 19.78 -35.98 22.74
C GLY A 253 20.52 -36.70 23.88
N ARG A 254 21.85 -36.80 23.80
CA ARG A 254 22.67 -37.46 24.84
C ARG A 254 22.56 -36.79 26.21
N ILE A 255 22.43 -35.46 26.26
CA ILE A 255 22.23 -34.73 27.52
C ILE A 255 20.84 -35.09 28.08
N THR A 256 19.79 -34.99 27.26
CA THR A 256 18.41 -35.26 27.70
C THR A 256 18.19 -36.70 28.15
N ASP A 257 18.91 -37.66 27.57
CA ASP A 257 18.86 -39.06 28.01
C ASP A 257 19.57 -39.27 29.36
N ARG A 258 20.55 -38.44 29.73
CA ARG A 258 21.27 -38.54 31.01
C ARG A 258 20.56 -37.86 32.18
N VAL A 259 20.03 -36.65 31.97
CA VAL A 259 19.47 -35.81 33.06
C VAL A 259 17.94 -35.84 33.11
N GLY A 260 17.30 -36.60 32.23
CA GLY A 260 15.85 -36.59 32.02
C GLY A 260 15.43 -35.51 31.02
N ARG A 261 14.35 -35.79 30.27
CA ARG A 261 13.98 -35.01 29.08
C ARG A 261 13.24 -33.70 29.38
N ILE A 262 12.42 -33.66 30.42
CA ILE A 262 11.53 -32.52 30.70
C ILE A 262 12.32 -31.25 31.08
N GLY A 263 13.28 -31.36 32.01
CA GLY A 263 14.04 -30.20 32.51
C GLY A 263 14.77 -29.42 31.41
N PRO A 264 15.63 -30.07 30.60
CA PRO A 264 16.32 -29.41 29.49
C PRO A 264 15.38 -28.84 28.43
N MET A 265 14.25 -29.50 28.15
CA MET A 265 13.25 -28.98 27.18
C MET A 265 12.56 -27.72 27.68
N THR A 266 12.31 -27.60 28.99
CA THR A 266 11.79 -26.37 29.59
C THR A 266 12.81 -25.23 29.49
N VAL A 267 14.10 -25.51 29.73
CA VAL A 267 15.17 -24.49 29.56
C VAL A 267 15.26 -24.05 28.11
N LEU A 268 15.26 -24.99 27.16
CA LEU A 268 15.24 -24.67 25.73
C LEU A 268 14.03 -23.81 25.37
N ALA A 269 12.85 -24.02 25.98
CA ALA A 269 11.66 -23.21 25.71
C ALA A 269 11.82 -21.76 26.17
N LEU A 270 12.44 -21.55 27.33
CA LEU A 270 12.75 -20.21 27.81
C LEU A 270 13.76 -19.51 26.89
N VAL A 271 14.81 -20.21 26.47
CA VAL A 271 15.82 -19.64 25.55
C VAL A 271 15.20 -19.31 24.19
N SER A 272 14.35 -20.19 23.65
CA SER A 272 13.59 -19.94 22.42
C SER A 272 12.71 -18.70 22.53
N ALA A 273 12.03 -18.50 23.67
CA ALA A 273 11.21 -17.30 23.89
C ALA A 273 12.05 -16.01 23.89
N ILE A 274 13.22 -16.04 24.54
CA ILE A 274 14.16 -14.89 24.57
C ILE A 274 14.70 -14.60 23.16
N ALA A 275 15.11 -15.63 22.42
CA ALA A 275 15.60 -15.47 21.05
C ALA A 275 14.52 -14.88 20.14
N SER A 276 13.28 -15.36 20.25
CA SER A 276 12.13 -14.83 19.50
C SER A 276 11.84 -13.36 19.80
N ALA A 277 11.95 -12.93 21.05
CA ALA A 277 11.72 -11.54 21.44
C ALA A 277 12.77 -10.57 20.84
N GLY A 278 13.95 -11.07 20.50
CA GLY A 278 15.04 -10.29 19.89
C GLY A 278 14.93 -10.11 18.37
N LEU A 279 14.19 -10.97 17.67
CA LEU A 279 14.11 -10.97 16.19
C LEU A 279 13.53 -9.70 15.54
N PRO A 280 12.57 -8.96 16.13
CA PRO A 280 11.96 -7.81 15.45
C PRO A 280 12.85 -6.56 15.36
N TRP A 281 13.84 -6.42 16.24
CA TRP A 281 14.57 -5.17 16.49
C TRP A 281 15.75 -4.85 15.54
N PRO A 282 16.49 -5.81 14.96
CA PRO A 282 17.67 -5.48 14.19
C PRO A 282 17.36 -4.71 12.90
N ALA A 283 17.95 -3.52 12.76
CA ALA A 283 17.93 -2.74 11.51
C ALA A 283 19.01 -3.17 10.49
N ARG A 284 19.91 -4.10 10.86
CA ARG A 284 21.01 -4.57 10.00
C ARG A 284 20.82 -6.05 9.67
N ALA A 285 20.89 -6.37 8.37
CA ALA A 285 20.70 -7.74 7.87
C ALA A 285 21.64 -8.76 8.53
N ALA A 286 22.92 -8.42 8.75
CA ALA A 286 23.89 -9.32 9.39
C ALA A 286 23.54 -9.66 10.85
N VAL A 287 22.99 -8.69 11.60
CA VAL A 287 22.57 -8.90 13.00
C VAL A 287 21.31 -9.76 13.03
N LEU A 288 20.34 -9.47 12.15
CA LEU A 288 19.15 -10.31 11.99
C LEU A 288 19.53 -11.75 11.61
N ALA A 289 20.43 -11.93 10.65
CA ALA A 289 20.94 -13.23 10.24
C ALA A 289 21.55 -14.01 11.42
N GLY A 290 22.38 -13.37 12.25
CA GLY A 290 22.93 -13.98 13.46
C GLY A 290 21.85 -14.42 14.45
N LEU A 291 20.83 -13.60 14.68
CA LEU A 291 19.70 -13.96 15.55
C LEU A 291 18.85 -15.08 14.96
N VAL A 292 18.65 -15.13 13.64
CA VAL A 292 17.97 -16.22 12.94
C VAL A 292 18.68 -17.54 13.16
N VAL A 293 20.03 -17.57 13.09
CA VAL A 293 20.81 -18.78 13.41
C VAL A 293 20.55 -19.23 14.86
N ILE A 294 20.66 -18.31 15.82
CA ILE A 294 20.47 -18.61 17.24
C ILE A 294 19.05 -19.13 17.50
N ALA A 295 18.03 -18.42 17.01
CA ALA A 295 16.63 -18.78 17.16
C ALA A 295 16.36 -20.17 16.57
N SER A 296 16.79 -20.42 15.34
CA SER A 296 16.62 -21.71 14.67
C SER A 296 17.28 -22.85 15.44
N MET A 297 18.54 -22.67 15.91
CA MET A 297 19.22 -23.67 16.74
C MET A 297 18.43 -24.01 18.01
N THR A 298 17.81 -23.01 18.64
CA THR A 298 16.99 -23.23 19.83
C THR A 298 15.70 -23.99 19.51
N PHE A 299 15.05 -23.69 18.38
CA PHE A 299 13.83 -24.39 17.93
C PHE A 299 14.12 -25.82 17.48
N GLY A 300 15.18 -26.02 16.68
CA GLY A 300 15.58 -27.32 16.14
C GLY A 300 16.01 -28.31 17.22
N SER A 301 16.56 -27.82 18.34
CA SER A 301 17.01 -28.66 19.47
C SER A 301 15.89 -29.43 20.18
N PHE A 302 14.62 -29.09 19.95
CA PHE A 302 13.48 -29.81 20.52
C PHE A 302 13.18 -31.14 19.84
N TRP A 303 13.52 -31.26 18.56
CA TRP A 303 13.04 -32.36 17.72
C TRP A 303 13.48 -33.73 18.24
N THR A 304 14.76 -33.88 18.54
CA THR A 304 15.34 -35.15 19.01
C THR A 304 14.69 -35.64 20.32
N PRO A 305 14.65 -34.85 21.41
CA PRO A 305 14.04 -35.29 22.67
C PRO A 305 12.52 -35.41 22.60
N ALA A 306 11.82 -34.56 21.84
CA ALA A 306 10.37 -34.66 21.67
C ALA A 306 9.96 -35.96 20.96
N MET A 307 10.69 -36.34 19.90
CA MET A 307 10.47 -37.58 19.17
C MET A 307 10.76 -38.82 20.00
N ALA A 308 11.85 -38.81 20.78
CA ALA A 308 12.15 -39.89 21.70
C ALA A 308 11.05 -40.04 22.77
N LEU A 309 10.57 -38.93 23.33
CA LEU A 309 9.47 -38.94 24.31
C LEU A 309 8.17 -39.49 23.72
N LEU A 310 7.77 -39.05 22.53
CA LEU A 310 6.57 -39.54 21.86
C LEU A 310 6.68 -41.00 21.47
N SER A 311 7.84 -41.44 20.97
CA SER A 311 8.09 -42.84 20.61
C SER A 311 8.01 -43.76 21.83
N ASP A 312 8.69 -43.40 22.93
CA ASP A 312 8.69 -44.22 24.14
C ASP A 312 7.29 -44.32 24.77
N GLU A 313 6.54 -43.22 24.80
CA GLU A 313 5.18 -43.21 25.35
C GLU A 313 4.15 -43.88 24.43
N ALA A 314 4.39 -43.90 23.11
CA ALA A 314 3.61 -44.68 22.15
C ALA A 314 3.85 -46.19 22.34
N GLU A 315 5.12 -46.59 22.44
CA GLU A 315 5.50 -48.00 22.66
C GLU A 315 4.99 -48.52 24.01
N ALA A 316 5.11 -47.73 25.08
CA ALA A 316 4.60 -48.08 26.41
C ALA A 316 3.07 -48.31 26.45
N ARG A 317 2.33 -47.75 25.48
CA ARG A 317 0.87 -47.93 25.35
C ARG A 317 0.48 -48.95 24.28
N GLY A 318 1.46 -49.61 23.67
CA GLY A 318 1.24 -50.57 22.61
C GLY A 318 0.60 -49.96 21.36
N LEU A 319 0.81 -48.65 21.11
CA LEU A 319 0.37 -48.03 19.87
C LEU A 319 1.17 -48.61 18.70
N GLU A 320 0.48 -48.97 17.63
CA GLU A 320 1.13 -49.33 16.38
C GLU A 320 1.99 -48.15 15.86
N TYR A 321 3.19 -48.43 15.36
CA TYR A 321 4.10 -47.39 14.87
C TYR A 321 3.49 -46.51 13.77
N ALA A 322 2.58 -47.05 12.95
CA ALA A 322 1.82 -46.27 11.96
C ALA A 322 1.01 -45.14 12.61
N TYR A 323 0.33 -45.41 13.73
CA TYR A 323 -0.40 -44.41 14.50
C TYR A 323 0.54 -43.47 15.28
N ALA A 324 1.69 -43.97 15.74
CA ALA A 324 2.70 -43.14 16.40
C ALA A 324 3.30 -42.08 15.46
N PHE A 325 3.65 -42.44 14.22
CA PHE A 325 4.15 -41.47 13.24
C PHE A 325 3.03 -40.56 12.70
N ALA A 326 1.79 -41.06 12.58
CA ALA A 326 0.64 -40.21 12.28
C ALA A 326 0.40 -39.15 13.39
N LEU A 327 0.60 -39.52 14.66
CA LEU A 327 0.51 -38.58 15.78
C LEU A 327 1.53 -37.44 15.65
N ILE A 328 2.76 -37.76 15.25
CA ILE A 328 3.83 -36.78 15.05
C ILE A 328 3.46 -35.80 13.94
N ASN A 329 2.95 -36.29 12.80
CA ASN A 329 2.49 -35.44 11.71
C ASN A 329 1.39 -34.46 12.18
N VAL A 330 0.42 -34.96 12.95
CA VAL A 330 -0.68 -34.15 13.49
C VAL A 330 -0.22 -33.19 14.60
N ALA A 331 0.90 -33.48 15.28
CA ALA A 331 1.50 -32.57 16.26
C ALA A 331 2.29 -31.43 15.57
N TRP A 332 3.08 -31.76 14.55
CA TRP A 332 3.93 -30.79 13.87
C TRP A 332 3.14 -29.83 12.97
N ALA A 333 2.21 -30.38 12.18
CA ALA A 333 1.55 -29.64 11.12
C ALA A 333 0.73 -28.40 11.59
N PRO A 334 -0.09 -28.46 12.65
CA PRO A 334 -0.82 -27.29 13.14
C PRO A 334 0.11 -26.19 13.63
N GLY A 335 1.19 -26.54 14.34
CA GLY A 335 2.19 -25.58 14.79
C GLY A 335 2.79 -24.84 13.60
N GLN A 336 3.33 -25.58 12.63
CA GLN A 336 3.95 -25.01 11.44
C GLN A 336 2.98 -24.15 10.62
N ALA A 337 1.76 -24.63 10.39
CA ALA A 337 0.74 -23.91 9.63
C ALA A 337 0.29 -22.62 10.33
N LEU A 338 -0.02 -22.68 11.63
CA LEU A 338 -0.40 -21.50 12.41
C LEU A 338 0.76 -20.50 12.51
N GLY A 339 1.99 -20.98 12.66
CA GLY A 339 3.17 -20.14 12.67
C GLY A 339 3.36 -19.37 11.36
N ALA A 340 3.24 -20.06 10.22
CA ALA A 340 3.41 -19.46 8.91
C ALA A 340 2.26 -18.50 8.54
N VAL A 341 1.01 -18.99 8.59
CA VAL A 341 -0.18 -18.21 8.20
C VAL A 341 -0.47 -17.12 9.23
N GLY A 342 -0.51 -17.48 10.51
CA GLY A 342 -0.80 -16.54 11.60
C GLY A 342 0.32 -15.54 11.82
N GLY A 343 1.59 -15.94 11.66
CA GLY A 343 2.72 -15.02 11.74
C GLY A 343 2.70 -13.97 10.63
N GLY A 344 2.43 -14.39 9.37
CA GLY A 344 2.27 -13.48 8.24
C GLY A 344 1.12 -12.50 8.43
N ALA A 345 -0.07 -13.00 8.80
CA ALA A 345 -1.25 -12.16 9.04
C ALA A 345 -1.08 -11.18 10.21
N LEU A 346 -0.50 -11.64 11.33
CA LEU A 346 -0.25 -10.76 12.47
C LEU A 346 0.78 -9.69 12.14
N ALA A 347 1.84 -10.03 11.41
CA ALA A 347 2.84 -9.07 10.97
C ALA A 347 2.25 -8.02 10.02
N GLU A 348 1.34 -8.41 9.12
CA GLU A 348 0.64 -7.48 8.24
C GLU A 348 -0.21 -6.47 9.03
N LEU A 349 -1.02 -6.97 9.97
CA LEU A 349 -1.85 -6.14 10.84
C LEU A 349 -1.04 -5.17 11.72
N THR A 350 0.18 -5.53 12.11
CA THR A 350 1.04 -4.68 12.97
C THR A 350 2.02 -3.82 12.18
N SER A 351 2.31 -4.13 10.91
CA SER A 351 3.23 -3.35 10.06
C SER A 351 2.61 -2.03 9.57
N CYS A 352 1.27 -1.90 9.54
CA CYS A 352 0.57 -0.66 9.16
C CYS A 352 0.56 0.42 10.25
N ARG A 353 1.03 0.11 11.47
CA ARG A 353 1.36 1.14 12.45
C ARG A 353 2.79 1.53 12.19
N VAL A 354 3.02 2.80 11.83
CA VAL A 354 4.36 3.41 11.88
C VAL A 354 5.04 2.91 13.15
N ALA A 355 6.10 2.14 12.98
CA ALA A 355 6.62 1.20 13.97
C ALA A 355 6.58 1.73 15.41
N GLY A 356 5.61 1.29 16.20
CA GLY A 356 5.53 1.57 17.64
C GLY A 356 5.27 3.02 18.04
N ILE A 357 4.84 3.91 17.14
CA ILE A 357 4.45 5.29 17.47
C ILE A 357 2.95 5.33 17.79
N GLY A 358 2.58 5.84 18.97
CA GLY A 358 1.18 6.09 19.32
C GLY A 358 0.64 7.32 18.57
N THR A 359 -0.59 7.24 18.09
CA THR A 359 -1.19 8.29 17.23
C THR A 359 -2.23 9.11 17.98
N VAL A 360 -2.14 10.44 17.86
CA VAL A 360 -3.10 11.38 18.46
C VAL A 360 -3.68 12.24 17.34
N ALA A 361 -5.00 12.16 17.13
CA ALA A 361 -5.73 13.04 16.24
C ALA A 361 -6.25 14.28 16.99
N VAL A 362 -6.35 15.40 16.26
CA VAL A 362 -7.07 16.59 16.72
C VAL A 362 -8.34 16.78 15.91
N ALA A 363 -9.41 17.23 16.57
CA ALA A 363 -10.73 17.37 15.96
C ALA A 363 -11.34 18.74 16.29
N ALA A 364 -11.76 19.47 15.26
CA ALA A 364 -12.66 20.61 15.43
C ALA A 364 -14.08 20.12 15.76
N PRO A 365 -14.97 20.96 16.33
CA PRO A 365 -16.31 20.51 16.75
C PRO A 365 -17.17 19.91 15.63
N ASP A 366 -16.98 20.37 14.39
CA ASP A 366 -17.66 19.90 13.19
C ASP A 366 -17.03 18.63 12.58
N ASP A 367 -15.83 18.25 13.03
CA ASP A 367 -15.07 17.08 12.58
C ASP A 367 -15.00 15.96 13.65
N LEU A 368 -15.80 16.06 14.71
CA LEU A 368 -15.89 15.03 15.74
C LEU A 368 -16.45 13.73 15.15
N GLY A 369 -15.64 12.67 15.24
CA GLY A 369 -16.00 11.37 14.66
C GLY A 369 -15.68 11.25 13.17
N ALA A 370 -14.99 12.22 12.56
CA ALA A 370 -14.46 12.13 11.20
C ALA A 370 -13.45 10.99 11.05
N PHE A 371 -13.17 10.62 9.80
CA PHE A 371 -12.36 9.45 9.44
C PHE A 371 -11.05 9.34 10.23
N HIS A 372 -10.23 10.40 10.31
CA HIS A 372 -8.93 10.35 10.99
C HIS A 372 -9.06 10.16 12.51
N THR A 373 -10.11 10.70 13.13
CA THR A 373 -10.35 10.55 14.59
C THR A 373 -10.70 9.12 14.98
N ARG A 374 -11.37 8.38 14.09
CA ARG A 374 -11.73 6.97 14.30
C ARG A 374 -10.52 6.03 14.15
N HIS A 375 -9.48 6.47 13.45
CA HIS A 375 -8.30 5.68 13.13
C HIS A 375 -7.08 5.99 14.02
N ALA A 376 -7.13 7.06 14.82
CA ALA A 376 -6.09 7.38 15.80
C ALA A 376 -6.29 6.63 17.13
N ASP A 377 -5.20 6.42 17.87
CA ASP A 377 -5.24 5.78 19.20
C ASP A 377 -5.91 6.69 20.25
N GLU A 378 -5.72 8.01 20.14
CA GLU A 378 -6.37 9.03 20.97
C GLU A 378 -6.88 10.20 20.10
N THR A 379 -7.95 10.87 20.54
CA THR A 379 -8.45 12.10 19.91
C THR A 379 -8.59 13.22 20.94
N VAL A 380 -8.10 14.41 20.60
CA VAL A 380 -8.23 15.62 21.42
C VAL A 380 -8.96 16.72 20.65
N GLU A 381 -10.00 17.28 21.25
CA GLU A 381 -10.75 18.39 20.66
C GLU A 381 -9.91 19.69 20.64
N VAL A 382 -10.05 20.46 19.56
CA VAL A 382 -9.47 21.79 19.35
C VAL A 382 -10.54 22.73 18.81
N ALA A 383 -10.41 24.04 19.08
CA ALA A 383 -11.38 25.01 18.55
C ALA A 383 -11.27 25.19 17.03
N SER A 384 -10.06 25.08 16.47
CA SER A 384 -9.79 25.20 15.03
C SER A 384 -8.44 24.59 14.69
N TYR A 385 -8.32 24.02 13.49
CA TYR A 385 -7.05 23.58 12.90
C TYR A 385 -6.05 24.73 12.65
N LEU A 386 -6.52 25.98 12.64
CA LEU A 386 -5.69 27.17 12.40
C LEU A 386 -5.13 27.82 13.67
N PHE A 387 -5.51 27.35 14.86
CA PHE A 387 -5.08 27.96 16.12
C PHE A 387 -3.87 27.23 16.70
N SER A 388 -2.68 27.80 16.46
CA SER A 388 -1.38 27.28 16.93
C SER A 388 -1.36 26.87 18.40
N GLU A 389 -1.89 27.73 19.29
CA GLU A 389 -1.90 27.49 20.74
C GLU A 389 -2.75 26.26 21.11
N GLU A 390 -3.86 26.05 20.42
CA GLU A 390 -4.75 24.90 20.65
C GLU A 390 -4.10 23.60 20.19
N GLN A 391 -3.38 23.61 19.07
CA GLN A 391 -2.63 22.44 18.59
C GLN A 391 -1.53 22.04 19.60
N ILE A 392 -0.78 23.01 20.12
CA ILE A 392 0.27 22.77 21.12
C ILE A 392 -0.34 22.31 22.45
N ARG A 393 -1.45 22.89 22.89
CA ARG A 393 -2.19 22.46 24.09
C ARG A 393 -2.64 21.01 23.96
N ALA A 394 -3.22 20.64 22.80
CA ALA A 394 -3.69 19.29 22.55
C ALA A 394 -2.53 18.27 22.60
N ALA A 395 -1.42 18.56 21.91
CA ALA A 395 -0.23 17.71 21.91
C ALA A 395 0.33 17.52 23.33
N LYS A 396 0.47 18.59 24.12
CA LYS A 396 0.94 18.52 25.52
C LYS A 396 0.00 17.71 26.42
N ARG A 397 -1.31 17.87 26.25
CA ARG A 397 -2.32 17.15 27.03
C ARG A 397 -2.26 15.64 26.77
N ALA A 398 -2.06 15.25 25.52
CA ALA A 398 -1.95 13.84 25.12
C ALA A 398 -0.57 13.24 25.41
N GLY A 399 0.43 14.05 25.80
CA GLY A 399 1.79 13.60 26.03
C GLY A 399 2.52 13.22 24.74
N ALA A 400 2.19 13.86 23.61
CA ALA A 400 2.86 13.64 22.35
C ALA A 400 4.29 14.22 22.36
N ASP A 401 5.22 13.56 21.67
CA ASP A 401 6.61 14.02 21.51
C ASP A 401 6.79 14.98 20.32
N ALA A 402 5.93 14.85 19.30
CA ALA A 402 6.07 15.55 18.03
C ALA A 402 4.70 15.95 17.44
N ILE A 403 4.69 16.97 16.58
CA ILE A 403 3.54 17.36 15.76
C ILE A 403 3.91 17.21 14.30
N HIS A 404 3.15 16.39 13.58
CA HIS A 404 3.21 16.30 12.12
C HIS A 404 2.13 17.20 11.50
N PRO A 405 2.48 18.30 10.83
CA PRO A 405 1.49 19.25 10.35
C PRO A 405 0.82 18.82 9.04
N GLY A 406 1.36 17.82 8.35
CA GLY A 406 0.85 17.36 7.05
C GLY A 406 1.03 18.43 5.98
N TYR A 407 -0.06 18.78 5.30
CA TYR A 407 -0.11 19.82 4.28
C TYR A 407 -1.29 20.76 4.53
N GLY A 408 -1.20 21.99 4.02
CA GLY A 408 -2.19 23.04 4.31
C GLY A 408 -2.17 23.49 5.77
N PHE A 409 -3.22 24.19 6.19
CA PHE A 409 -3.37 24.73 7.56
C PHE A 409 -2.12 25.47 8.08
N LEU A 410 -1.41 24.89 9.05
CA LEU A 410 -0.24 25.47 9.71
C LEU A 410 1.09 24.87 9.21
N ALA A 411 1.08 23.98 8.22
CA ALA A 411 2.28 23.25 7.77
C ALA A 411 3.39 24.17 7.24
N GLU A 412 3.02 25.32 6.67
CA GLU A 412 3.97 26.30 6.12
C GLU A 412 4.05 27.56 6.98
N ASN A 413 3.55 27.52 8.22
CA ASN A 413 3.57 28.66 9.13
C ASN A 413 4.86 28.63 9.99
N PRO A 414 5.83 29.54 9.76
CA PRO A 414 7.08 29.54 10.50
C PRO A 414 6.89 29.84 11.99
N ASP A 415 5.93 30.70 12.35
CA ASP A 415 5.65 31.06 13.74
C ASP A 415 5.05 29.88 14.51
N PHE A 416 4.27 29.02 13.83
CA PHE A 416 3.78 27.78 14.41
C PHE A 416 4.93 26.80 14.67
N ALA A 417 5.80 26.56 13.68
CA ALA A 417 6.96 25.68 13.85
C ALA A 417 7.85 26.16 15.03
N GLU A 418 8.10 27.46 15.13
CA GLU A 418 8.87 28.07 16.23
C GLU A 418 8.16 27.90 17.59
N ALA A 419 6.83 28.07 17.63
CA ALA A 419 6.06 27.87 18.85
C ALA A 419 6.02 26.40 19.31
N VAL A 420 6.00 25.44 18.38
CA VAL A 420 6.09 24.00 18.68
C VAL A 420 7.45 23.65 19.29
N GLU A 421 8.54 24.13 18.69
CA GLU A 421 9.90 23.92 19.20
C GLU A 421 10.08 24.59 20.58
N ALA A 422 9.61 25.83 20.76
CA ALA A 422 9.63 26.54 22.05
C ALA A 422 8.80 25.85 23.13
N ALA A 423 7.79 25.07 22.74
CA ALA A 423 6.97 24.27 23.62
C ALA A 423 7.62 22.94 24.06
N GLY A 424 8.80 22.61 23.54
CA GLY A 424 9.54 21.37 23.83
C GLY A 424 9.08 20.16 23.01
N LEU A 425 8.32 20.40 21.93
CA LEU A 425 7.83 19.39 21.00
C LEU A 425 8.65 19.41 19.71
N VAL A 426 8.72 18.29 19.00
CA VAL A 426 9.38 18.23 17.69
C VAL A 426 8.39 18.64 16.58
N PHE A 427 8.74 19.62 15.76
CA PHE A 427 8.01 19.92 14.53
C PHE A 427 8.51 19.03 13.38
N VAL A 428 7.66 18.12 12.90
CA VAL A 428 8.02 17.20 11.81
C VAL A 428 7.89 17.92 10.46
N GLY A 429 8.91 18.71 10.13
CA GLY A 429 8.94 19.55 8.93
C GLY A 429 10.24 20.36 8.84
N PRO A 430 10.27 21.35 7.92
CA PRO A 430 11.42 22.24 7.79
C PRO A 430 11.62 23.10 9.03
N THR A 431 12.79 23.72 9.15
CA THR A 431 13.08 24.67 10.22
C THR A 431 12.26 25.96 10.03
N PRO A 432 11.94 26.70 11.11
CA PRO A 432 11.25 27.99 11.00
C PRO A 432 11.96 28.98 10.06
N GLU A 433 13.30 28.97 10.05
CA GLU A 433 14.08 29.81 9.14
C GLU A 433 13.95 29.39 7.67
N ALA A 434 14.00 28.08 7.38
CA ALA A 434 13.78 27.57 6.02
C ALA A 434 12.37 27.90 5.52
N LEU A 435 11.34 27.83 6.38
CA LEU A 435 9.97 28.23 6.06
C LEU A 435 9.88 29.74 5.74
N ARG A 436 10.55 30.60 6.51
CA ARG A 436 10.60 32.05 6.25
C ARG A 436 11.30 32.37 4.92
N GLN A 437 12.45 31.76 4.68
CA GLN A 437 13.23 31.97 3.46
C GLN A 437 12.51 31.43 2.21
N GLY A 438 11.89 30.26 2.30
CA GLY A 438 11.15 29.65 1.19
C GLY A 438 9.79 30.34 0.90
N GLY A 439 9.16 30.91 1.92
CA GLY A 439 7.84 31.55 1.81
C GLY A 439 7.83 32.96 1.21
N ASP A 440 8.92 33.74 1.30
CA ASP A 440 9.05 35.01 0.60
C ASP A 440 9.59 34.77 -0.82
N LYS A 441 8.77 35.04 -1.84
CA LYS A 441 9.08 34.74 -3.25
C LYS A 441 10.29 35.51 -3.77
N LEU A 442 10.53 36.72 -3.27
CA LEU A 442 11.69 37.53 -3.70
C LEU A 442 12.97 36.98 -3.07
N GLU A 443 12.92 36.63 -1.80
CA GLU A 443 14.07 36.07 -1.09
C GLU A 443 14.42 34.67 -1.60
N ALA A 444 13.42 33.81 -1.80
CA ALA A 444 13.60 32.49 -2.41
C ALA A 444 14.28 32.59 -3.79
N LYS A 445 13.87 33.56 -4.63
CA LYS A 445 14.51 33.79 -5.94
C LYS A 445 15.94 34.30 -5.82
N ARG A 446 16.22 35.20 -4.87
CA ARG A 446 17.58 35.69 -4.60
C ARG A 446 18.52 34.53 -4.20
N ILE A 447 18.09 33.71 -3.26
CA ILE A 447 18.84 32.53 -2.80
C ILE A 447 19.04 31.53 -3.95
N ALA A 448 18.01 31.31 -4.77
CA ALA A 448 18.10 30.43 -5.93
C ALA A 448 19.12 30.92 -6.97
N GLN A 449 19.13 32.21 -7.28
CA GLN A 449 20.11 32.82 -8.19
C GLN A 449 21.54 32.68 -7.66
N GLU A 450 21.76 32.92 -6.37
CA GLU A 450 23.06 32.73 -5.71
C GLU A 450 23.50 31.26 -5.71
N ALA A 451 22.55 30.32 -5.64
CA ALA A 451 22.78 28.89 -5.74
C ALA A 451 22.93 28.38 -7.19
N GLY A 452 22.87 29.27 -8.20
CA GLY A 452 22.99 28.91 -9.62
C GLY A 452 21.75 28.20 -10.19
N VAL A 453 20.60 28.33 -9.54
CA VAL A 453 19.33 27.75 -9.98
C VAL A 453 18.65 28.72 -10.96
N PRO A 454 18.25 28.26 -12.16
CA PRO A 454 17.59 29.13 -13.13
C PRO A 454 16.29 29.74 -12.59
N THR A 455 16.13 31.06 -12.74
CA THR A 455 14.90 31.80 -12.44
C THR A 455 14.43 32.57 -13.66
N LEU A 456 13.12 32.80 -13.80
CA LEU A 456 12.62 33.67 -14.86
C LEU A 456 13.12 35.12 -14.65
N PRO A 457 13.32 35.89 -15.74
CA PRO A 457 13.59 37.31 -15.63
C PRO A 457 12.47 38.02 -14.87
N ALA A 458 12.84 38.74 -13.81
CA ALA A 458 11.96 39.53 -12.98
C ALA A 458 12.59 40.91 -12.74
N GLY A 459 11.78 41.96 -12.73
CA GLY A 459 12.28 43.33 -12.64
C GLY A 459 11.25 44.37 -13.10
N GLU A 460 11.76 45.48 -13.63
CA GLU A 460 10.91 46.52 -14.20
C GLU A 460 10.25 46.03 -15.51
N PRO A 461 8.98 46.39 -15.79
CA PRO A 461 8.25 45.91 -16.97
C PRO A 461 8.99 46.08 -18.31
N ASP A 462 9.71 47.20 -18.47
CA ASP A 462 10.49 47.52 -19.67
C ASP A 462 11.69 46.58 -19.88
N GLU A 463 12.24 46.01 -18.80
CA GLU A 463 13.38 45.08 -18.83
C GLU A 463 12.92 43.63 -19.06
N VAL A 464 11.75 43.27 -18.52
CA VAL A 464 11.18 41.92 -18.64
C VAL A 464 10.61 41.67 -20.04
N GLY A 465 9.92 42.67 -20.61
CA GLY A 465 9.23 42.57 -21.89
C GLY A 465 7.89 41.80 -21.83
N PHE A 466 7.02 42.06 -22.80
CA PHE A 466 5.68 41.49 -22.88
C PHE A 466 5.65 40.18 -23.70
N PRO A 467 4.79 39.19 -23.36
CA PRO A 467 3.85 39.19 -22.24
C PRO A 467 4.55 38.95 -20.89
N LEU A 468 4.08 39.64 -19.86
CA LEU A 468 4.57 39.51 -18.49
C LEU A 468 3.42 39.20 -17.53
N VAL A 469 3.76 38.83 -16.32
CA VAL A 469 2.81 38.57 -15.25
C VAL A 469 3.18 39.40 -14.02
N VAL A 470 2.22 40.14 -13.47
CA VAL A 470 2.37 40.77 -12.15
C VAL A 470 1.95 39.77 -11.09
N LYS A 471 2.76 39.63 -10.03
CA LYS A 471 2.54 38.69 -8.92
C LYS A 471 2.73 39.39 -7.59
N ALA A 472 1.98 38.95 -6.57
CA ALA A 472 2.22 39.35 -5.18
C ALA A 472 3.50 38.71 -4.64
N ALA A 473 4.27 39.46 -3.84
CA ALA A 473 5.49 38.95 -3.21
C ALA A 473 5.21 37.95 -2.07
N ALA A 474 4.08 38.13 -1.39
CA ALA A 474 3.59 37.24 -0.34
C ALA A 474 2.36 36.44 -0.83
N GLY A 475 2.20 35.22 -0.31
CA GLY A 475 1.04 34.36 -0.55
C GLY A 475 1.20 33.37 -1.71
N GLY A 476 0.23 32.45 -1.83
CA GLY A 476 0.21 31.33 -2.79
C GLY A 476 -1.10 31.21 -3.59
N GLY A 477 -1.18 30.21 -4.47
CA GLY A 477 -2.43 29.84 -5.17
C GLY A 477 -2.88 30.76 -6.30
N GLY A 478 -1.98 31.60 -6.85
CA GLY A 478 -2.29 32.46 -8.00
C GLY A 478 -3.14 33.71 -7.71
N ARG A 479 -3.47 33.99 -6.44
CA ARG A 479 -4.18 35.23 -6.05
C ARG A 479 -3.29 36.47 -6.24
N GLY A 480 -3.87 37.56 -6.74
CA GLY A 480 -3.13 38.78 -7.07
C GLY A 480 -2.28 38.68 -8.33
N MET A 481 -2.42 37.59 -9.12
CA MET A 481 -1.67 37.39 -10.35
C MET A 481 -2.46 37.86 -11.57
N ARG A 482 -1.85 38.68 -12.44
CA ARG A 482 -2.48 39.10 -13.71
C ARG A 482 -1.49 39.03 -14.85
N ILE A 483 -1.92 38.45 -15.96
CA ILE A 483 -1.16 38.39 -17.21
C ILE A 483 -1.39 39.72 -17.93
N ILE A 484 -0.31 40.34 -18.37
CA ILE A 484 -0.30 41.65 -19.05
C ILE A 484 0.33 41.40 -20.41
N ARG A 485 -0.48 41.53 -21.46
CA ARG A 485 -0.06 41.23 -22.84
C ARG A 485 0.36 42.48 -23.59
N ASP A 486 -0.27 43.61 -23.27
CA ASP A 486 0.00 44.91 -23.87
C ASP A 486 0.45 45.94 -22.82
N PRO A 487 1.39 46.84 -23.13
CA PRO A 487 1.80 47.91 -22.22
C PRO A 487 0.65 48.79 -21.68
N SER A 488 -0.42 48.98 -22.47
CA SER A 488 -1.60 49.76 -22.06
C SER A 488 -2.38 49.13 -20.90
N GLU A 489 -2.26 47.82 -20.66
CA GLU A 489 -2.94 47.11 -19.57
C GLU A 489 -2.19 47.24 -18.23
N LEU A 490 -0.93 47.68 -18.26
CA LEU A 490 0.01 47.58 -17.14
C LEU A 490 -0.45 48.35 -15.90
N GLU A 491 -0.83 49.62 -16.06
CA GLU A 491 -1.15 50.50 -14.94
C GLU A 491 -2.38 50.01 -14.17
N GLU A 492 -3.44 49.62 -14.89
CA GLU A 492 -4.68 49.10 -14.30
C GLU A 492 -4.47 47.73 -13.65
N ALA A 493 -3.78 46.81 -14.33
CA ALA A 493 -3.53 45.47 -13.83
C ALA A 493 -2.67 45.48 -12.55
N THR A 494 -1.63 46.32 -12.50
CA THR A 494 -0.77 46.46 -11.32
C THR A 494 -1.50 47.12 -10.16
N ALA A 495 -2.31 48.15 -10.41
CA ALA A 495 -3.14 48.76 -9.37
C ALA A 495 -4.16 47.77 -8.79
N ALA A 496 -4.79 46.96 -9.63
CA ALA A 496 -5.71 45.91 -9.21
C ALA A 496 -5.00 44.82 -8.39
N ALA A 497 -3.86 44.32 -8.87
CA ALA A 497 -3.03 43.33 -8.15
C ALA A 497 -2.61 43.85 -6.77
N LYS A 498 -2.28 45.14 -6.66
CA LYS A 498 -1.85 45.74 -5.39
C LYS A 498 -2.98 45.81 -4.37
N ARG A 499 -4.19 46.17 -4.81
CA ARG A 499 -5.38 46.18 -3.95
C ARG A 499 -5.71 44.78 -3.45
N GLU A 500 -5.66 43.81 -4.35
CA GLU A 500 -5.95 42.40 -4.03
C GLU A 500 -4.90 41.81 -3.08
N ALA A 501 -3.61 42.02 -3.35
CA ALA A 501 -2.53 41.53 -2.48
C ALA A 501 -2.66 42.12 -1.06
N LYS A 502 -2.90 43.43 -0.95
CA LYS A 502 -3.11 44.09 0.35
C LYS A 502 -4.34 43.54 1.08
N ALA A 503 -5.44 43.32 0.38
CA ALA A 503 -6.67 42.78 0.96
C ALA A 503 -6.52 41.32 1.40
N ALA A 504 -5.82 40.50 0.61
CA ALA A 504 -5.69 39.06 0.84
C ALA A 504 -4.58 38.70 1.83
N PHE A 505 -3.46 39.43 1.81
CA PHE A 505 -2.23 39.05 2.52
C PHE A 505 -1.69 40.15 3.45
N GLY A 506 -2.28 41.34 3.45
CA GLY A 506 -1.75 42.49 4.20
C GLY A 506 -0.45 43.08 3.64
N ASP A 507 0.14 42.45 2.62
CA ASP A 507 1.35 42.87 1.91
C ASP A 507 0.98 43.43 0.53
N ASN A 508 1.52 44.59 0.17
CA ASN A 508 1.28 45.27 -1.10
C ASN A 508 2.47 45.23 -2.05
N ARG A 509 3.54 44.52 -1.70
CA ARG A 509 4.70 44.30 -2.57
C ARG A 509 4.29 43.42 -3.75
N LEU A 510 4.62 43.89 -4.95
CA LEU A 510 4.40 43.18 -6.21
C LEU A 510 5.73 43.05 -6.95
N TYR A 511 5.82 42.08 -7.85
CA TYR A 511 6.90 41.99 -8.82
C TYR A 511 6.36 41.58 -10.19
N HIS A 512 7.10 41.95 -11.24
CA HIS A 512 6.81 41.55 -12.61
C HIS A 512 7.80 40.47 -13.03
N GLU A 513 7.29 39.47 -13.74
CA GLU A 513 8.08 38.35 -14.24
C GLU A 513 7.63 37.98 -15.64
N ARG A 514 8.53 37.42 -16.45
CA ARG A 514 8.18 36.96 -17.79
C ARG A 514 7.08 35.89 -17.73
N PHE A 515 6.06 36.01 -18.58
CA PHE A 515 5.00 35.01 -18.67
C PHE A 515 5.36 33.90 -19.66
N LEU A 516 5.14 32.64 -19.25
CA LEU A 516 5.28 31.47 -20.12
C LEU A 516 3.89 30.97 -20.52
N GLU A 517 3.62 30.85 -21.82
CA GLU A 517 2.26 30.55 -22.30
C GLU A 517 1.85 29.08 -22.13
N ARG A 518 2.75 28.14 -22.47
CA ARG A 518 2.47 26.69 -22.44
C ARG A 518 3.52 25.88 -21.70
N PRO A 519 3.92 26.29 -20.48
CA PRO A 519 4.90 25.55 -19.69
C PRO A 519 4.32 24.23 -19.19
N ARG A 520 5.20 23.31 -18.82
CA ARG A 520 4.89 22.16 -17.97
C ARG A 520 5.21 22.49 -16.54
N HIS A 521 4.37 22.03 -15.62
CA HIS A 521 4.63 22.13 -14.19
C HIS A 521 5.32 20.84 -13.75
N VAL A 522 6.62 20.91 -13.47
CA VAL A 522 7.42 19.76 -13.05
C VAL A 522 8.08 20.10 -11.72
N GLU A 523 8.02 19.18 -10.77
CA GLU A 523 8.49 19.42 -9.42
C GLU A 523 9.41 18.31 -8.93
N ILE A 524 10.36 18.64 -8.07
CA ILE A 524 11.35 17.72 -7.52
C ILE A 524 11.07 17.48 -6.05
N GLN A 525 10.91 16.20 -5.67
CA GLN A 525 10.82 15.80 -4.26
C GLN A 525 12.20 15.87 -3.62
N LEU A 526 12.29 16.63 -2.52
CA LEU A 526 13.46 16.68 -1.66
C LEU A 526 13.23 15.92 -0.36
N LEU A 527 14.31 15.33 0.15
CA LEU A 527 14.46 14.93 1.56
C LEU A 527 15.76 15.52 2.09
N ALA A 528 15.72 16.07 3.29
CA ALA A 528 16.89 16.63 3.95
C ALA A 528 16.95 16.29 5.45
N ASP A 529 18.14 15.97 5.96
CA ASP A 529 18.36 15.70 7.39
C ASP A 529 19.04 16.86 8.12
N GLU A 530 19.09 16.78 9.45
CA GLU A 530 19.75 17.78 10.30
C GLU A 530 21.28 17.80 10.16
N HIS A 531 21.85 16.82 9.45
CA HIS A 531 23.30 16.67 9.24
C HIS A 531 23.77 17.32 7.93
N GLY A 532 22.87 18.05 7.25
CA GLY A 532 23.16 18.78 6.00
C GLY A 532 23.07 17.91 4.74
N THR A 533 22.60 16.66 4.86
CA THR A 533 22.34 15.81 3.70
C THR A 533 21.06 16.28 3.04
N VAL A 534 21.11 16.54 1.72
CA VAL A 534 19.94 16.85 0.90
C VAL A 534 19.98 15.96 -0.33
N ILE A 535 18.89 15.21 -0.56
CA ILE A 535 18.73 14.29 -1.70
C ILE A 535 17.44 14.61 -2.47
N SER A 536 17.39 14.16 -3.72
CA SER A 536 16.20 14.17 -4.55
C SER A 536 15.64 12.75 -4.68
N LEU A 537 14.33 12.59 -4.55
CA LEU A 537 13.60 11.34 -4.82
C LEU A 537 12.97 11.32 -6.22
N GLY A 538 13.53 12.06 -7.17
CA GLY A 538 12.99 12.21 -8.52
C GLY A 538 11.93 13.31 -8.65
N GLU A 539 11.26 13.33 -9.79
CA GLU A 539 10.32 14.37 -10.18
C GLU A 539 8.87 13.89 -10.28
N ARG A 540 7.95 14.85 -10.27
CA ARG A 540 6.55 14.68 -10.65
C ARG A 540 6.17 15.70 -11.72
N GLU A 541 5.29 15.31 -12.64
CA GLU A 541 4.63 16.23 -13.56
C GLU A 541 3.19 16.47 -13.10
N CYS A 542 2.88 17.73 -12.81
CA CYS A 542 1.59 18.20 -12.30
C CYS A 542 0.95 19.23 -13.25
N SER A 543 1.29 19.13 -14.55
CA SER A 543 0.86 20.08 -15.58
C SER A 543 -0.67 20.19 -15.71
N ILE A 544 -1.41 19.10 -15.46
CA ILE A 544 -2.87 19.11 -15.59
C ILE A 544 -3.47 19.70 -14.32
N GLN A 545 -3.76 20.99 -14.38
CA GLN A 545 -4.30 21.77 -13.27
C GLN A 545 -5.45 22.67 -13.74
N ARG A 546 -6.43 22.90 -12.86
CA ARG A 546 -7.55 23.82 -13.09
C ARG A 546 -7.41 25.01 -12.15
N ARG A 547 -7.26 26.23 -12.67
CA ARG A 547 -7.11 27.46 -11.85
C ARG A 547 -6.09 27.27 -10.72
N HIS A 548 -4.95 26.65 -11.03
CA HIS A 548 -3.86 26.32 -10.09
C HIS A 548 -4.13 25.16 -9.10
N GLN A 549 -5.28 24.48 -9.19
CA GLN A 549 -5.55 23.24 -8.47
C GLN A 549 -5.08 22.04 -9.31
N LYS A 550 -4.14 21.25 -8.79
CA LYS A 550 -3.63 20.04 -9.45
C LYS A 550 -4.71 18.94 -9.46
N VAL A 551 -4.82 18.23 -10.59
CA VAL A 551 -5.89 17.24 -10.84
C VAL A 551 -5.33 15.86 -11.15
N LEU A 552 -4.28 15.81 -11.97
CA LEU A 552 -3.58 14.60 -12.35
C LEU A 552 -2.08 14.85 -12.24
N GLU A 553 -1.43 13.94 -11.52
CA GLU A 553 -0.02 13.98 -11.20
C GLU A 553 0.61 12.65 -11.62
N GLU A 554 1.84 12.69 -12.13
CA GLU A 554 2.53 11.48 -12.53
C GLU A 554 4.02 11.53 -12.25
N SER A 555 4.61 10.37 -11.97
CA SER A 555 6.04 10.19 -11.75
C SER A 555 6.53 8.92 -12.44
N PRO A 556 7.66 8.94 -13.15
CA PRO A 556 8.43 10.12 -13.55
C PRO A 556 7.69 11.01 -14.57
N SER A 557 8.21 12.20 -14.87
CA SER A 557 7.63 13.07 -15.92
C SER A 557 7.88 12.48 -17.32
N PRO A 558 6.86 12.41 -18.20
CA PRO A 558 7.03 12.00 -19.60
C PRO A 558 7.85 13.00 -20.44
N ALA A 559 8.04 14.23 -19.96
CA ALA A 559 8.80 15.26 -20.68
C ALA A 559 10.31 15.21 -20.41
N LEU A 560 10.75 14.54 -19.34
CA LEU A 560 12.15 14.58 -18.89
C LEU A 560 12.95 13.37 -19.35
N ASP A 561 13.98 13.63 -20.16
CA ASP A 561 15.05 12.67 -20.39
C ASP A 561 16.00 12.57 -19.17
N ARG A 562 16.97 11.65 -19.23
CA ARG A 562 17.90 11.40 -18.13
C ARG A 562 18.77 12.61 -17.78
N GLU A 563 19.16 13.40 -18.79
CA GLU A 563 20.05 14.54 -18.62
C GLU A 563 19.31 15.71 -17.98
N LEU A 564 18.13 16.05 -18.51
CA LEU A 564 17.30 17.13 -17.99
C LEU A 564 16.85 16.83 -16.56
N ARG A 565 16.49 15.58 -16.26
CA ARG A 565 16.18 15.12 -14.89
C ARG A 565 17.34 15.35 -13.94
N ALA A 566 18.55 14.93 -14.31
CA ALA A 566 19.74 15.13 -13.48
C ALA A 566 19.96 16.63 -13.20
N ARG A 567 19.88 17.48 -14.23
CA ARG A 567 20.04 18.94 -14.08
C ARG A 567 19.00 19.56 -13.16
N MET A 568 17.73 19.17 -13.29
CA MET A 568 16.64 19.68 -12.44
C MET A 568 16.78 19.19 -10.99
N SER A 569 17.12 17.92 -10.79
CA SER A 569 17.38 17.37 -9.46
C SER A 569 18.58 18.01 -8.78
N GLU A 570 19.68 18.24 -9.52
CA GLU A 570 20.86 18.94 -8.99
C GLU A 570 20.54 20.39 -8.60
N ALA A 571 19.76 21.10 -9.42
CA ALA A 571 19.31 22.46 -9.12
C ALA A 571 18.41 22.50 -7.87
N ALA A 572 17.46 21.56 -7.74
CA ALA A 572 16.61 21.46 -6.57
C ALA A 572 17.40 21.16 -5.29
N VAL A 573 18.36 20.23 -5.36
CA VAL A 573 19.24 19.88 -4.23
C VAL A 573 20.14 21.06 -3.86
N ALA A 574 20.69 21.79 -4.84
CA ALA A 574 21.47 23.00 -4.60
C ALA A 574 20.62 24.07 -3.88
N PHE A 575 19.37 24.25 -4.31
CA PHE A 575 18.46 25.18 -3.66
C PHE A 575 18.14 24.77 -2.22
N GLY A 576 17.77 23.50 -1.99
CA GLY A 576 17.50 22.98 -0.66
C GLY A 576 18.68 23.12 0.30
N ARG A 577 19.91 22.93 -0.20
CA ARG A 577 21.13 23.18 0.61
C ARG A 577 21.32 24.65 0.94
N ALA A 578 21.08 25.55 -0.02
CA ALA A 578 21.25 26.99 0.19
C ALA A 578 20.27 27.55 1.22
N VAL A 579 19.05 27.00 1.28
CA VAL A 579 18.02 27.34 2.28
C VAL A 579 18.27 26.69 3.65
N GLY A 580 19.17 25.70 3.73
CA GLY A 580 19.36 24.91 4.96
C GLY A 580 18.13 24.06 5.30
N TYR A 581 17.54 23.43 4.27
CA TYR A 581 16.28 22.72 4.37
C TYR A 581 16.36 21.44 5.24
N ARG A 582 15.24 21.04 5.85
CA ARG A 582 15.06 19.83 6.67
C ARG A 582 13.73 19.14 6.33
N SER A 583 13.63 17.84 6.53
CA SER A 583 12.43 17.01 6.30
C SER A 583 12.09 16.89 4.81
N ALA A 584 10.83 16.62 4.48
CA ALA A 584 10.34 16.57 3.11
C ALA A 584 9.97 17.98 2.59
N GLY A 585 10.25 18.21 1.31
CA GLY A 585 9.91 19.44 0.62
C GLY A 585 9.83 19.24 -0.87
N THR A 586 9.26 20.20 -1.59
CA THR A 586 9.16 20.11 -3.04
C THR A 586 9.56 21.42 -3.70
N VAL A 587 10.52 21.34 -4.62
CA VAL A 587 10.93 22.47 -5.45
C VAL A 587 10.15 22.40 -6.76
N GLU A 588 9.33 23.39 -7.03
CA GLU A 588 8.49 23.47 -8.22
C GLU A 588 9.21 24.24 -9.33
N PHE A 589 9.15 23.72 -10.55
CA PHE A 589 9.72 24.33 -11.75
C PHE A 589 8.69 24.48 -12.86
N MET A 590 8.86 25.55 -13.64
CA MET A 590 8.20 25.74 -14.91
C MET A 590 9.15 25.31 -16.02
N LEU A 591 8.77 24.29 -16.80
CA LEU A 591 9.56 23.77 -17.92
C LEU A 591 8.99 24.28 -19.25
N ASP A 592 9.82 24.97 -20.03
CA ASP A 592 9.54 25.43 -21.40
C ASP A 592 10.58 24.86 -22.37
N GLY A 593 10.17 23.89 -23.18
CA GLY A 593 11.10 23.12 -24.02
C GLY A 593 12.09 22.32 -23.18
N ARG A 594 13.38 22.72 -23.19
CA ARG A 594 14.44 22.13 -22.34
C ARG A 594 14.92 23.08 -21.23
N ASP A 595 14.39 24.30 -21.20
CA ASP A 595 14.73 25.29 -20.18
C ASP A 595 13.72 25.18 -19.03
N PHE A 596 14.22 25.19 -17.81
CA PHE A 596 13.40 25.13 -16.61
C PHE A 596 13.72 26.32 -15.72
N TYR A 597 12.73 26.77 -14.96
CA TYR A 597 12.85 27.95 -14.10
C TYR A 597 12.15 27.69 -12.76
N LEU A 598 12.80 28.08 -11.67
CA LEU A 598 12.24 27.95 -10.33
C LEU A 598 10.94 28.74 -10.21
N LEU A 599 9.89 28.06 -9.76
CA LEU A 599 8.63 28.67 -9.37
C LEU A 599 8.65 29.03 -7.88
N GLU A 600 8.72 28.03 -7.01
CA GLU A 600 8.76 28.16 -5.55
C GLU A 600 9.24 26.86 -4.87
N LEU A 601 9.45 26.93 -3.56
CA LEU A 601 9.70 25.78 -2.69
C LEU A 601 8.53 25.65 -1.71
N ASN A 602 7.85 24.51 -1.74
CA ASN A 602 6.79 24.21 -0.79
C ASN A 602 7.41 23.53 0.45
N GLY A 603 7.20 24.18 1.59
CA GLY A 603 7.79 23.88 2.89
C GLY A 603 7.22 22.65 3.61
N ARG A 604 6.77 21.64 2.86
CA ARG A 604 5.91 20.55 3.38
C ARG A 604 5.93 19.33 2.47
N ILE A 605 5.36 18.24 2.97
CA ILE A 605 4.97 17.11 2.12
C ILE A 605 3.89 17.56 1.13
N GLN A 606 4.01 17.13 -0.13
CA GLN A 606 3.00 17.41 -1.16
C GLN A 606 1.87 16.38 -1.12
N VAL A 607 0.69 16.78 -1.57
CA VAL A 607 -0.50 15.91 -1.58
C VAL A 607 -0.24 14.68 -2.47
N GLU A 608 0.42 14.93 -3.60
CA GLU A 608 0.82 14.01 -4.65
C GLU A 608 2.13 13.26 -4.37
N HIS A 609 2.64 13.25 -3.14
CA HIS A 609 3.79 12.42 -2.77
C HIS A 609 3.62 10.91 -3.09
N PRO A 610 2.41 10.28 -3.07
CA PRO A 610 2.29 8.85 -3.33
C PRO A 610 2.82 8.38 -4.68
N VAL A 611 2.75 9.20 -5.74
CA VAL A 611 3.33 8.80 -7.04
C VAL A 611 4.85 8.67 -6.95
N THR A 612 5.51 9.49 -6.11
CA THR A 612 6.95 9.36 -5.83
C THR A 612 7.23 8.13 -4.98
N GLU A 613 6.42 7.85 -3.96
CA GLU A 613 6.60 6.66 -3.12
C GLU A 613 6.51 5.37 -3.94
N LEU A 614 5.51 5.26 -4.82
CA LEU A 614 5.31 4.04 -5.61
C LEU A 614 6.42 3.77 -6.63
N VAL A 615 7.09 4.81 -7.16
CA VAL A 615 8.22 4.60 -8.08
C VAL A 615 9.56 4.48 -7.36
N THR A 616 9.69 4.93 -6.12
CA THR A 616 10.97 4.88 -5.38
C THR A 616 11.02 3.80 -4.30
N GLY A 617 9.86 3.29 -3.87
CA GLY A 617 9.75 2.39 -2.72
C GLY A 617 10.01 3.07 -1.38
N VAL A 618 10.11 4.40 -1.34
CA VAL A 618 10.38 5.18 -0.12
C VAL A 618 9.06 5.69 0.46
N ASP A 619 8.79 5.34 1.72
CA ASP A 619 7.73 5.98 2.52
C ASP A 619 8.24 7.34 3.03
N ILE A 620 7.74 8.41 2.44
CA ILE A 620 8.21 9.77 2.70
C ILE A 620 7.81 10.20 4.11
N VAL A 621 6.62 9.83 4.57
CA VAL A 621 6.15 10.17 5.93
C VAL A 621 7.01 9.46 6.98
N GLN A 622 7.36 8.19 6.75
CA GLN A 622 8.28 7.45 7.60
C GLN A 622 9.66 8.13 7.66
N GLU A 623 10.22 8.52 6.52
CA GLU A 623 11.50 9.24 6.50
C GLU A 623 11.41 10.60 7.21
N GLN A 624 10.31 11.35 7.08
CA GLN A 624 10.11 12.59 7.84
C GLN A 624 10.19 12.36 9.35
N LEU A 625 9.57 11.28 9.86
CA LEU A 625 9.59 10.93 11.27
C LEU A 625 10.99 10.48 11.74
N ARG A 626 11.72 9.72 10.91
CA ARG A 626 13.11 9.32 11.22
C ARG A 626 14.05 10.51 11.27
N ILE A 627 13.93 11.43 10.31
CA ILE A 627 14.68 12.70 10.31
C ILE A 627 14.36 13.52 11.55
N ALA A 628 13.07 13.63 11.91
CA ALA A 628 12.64 14.34 13.10
C ALA A 628 13.15 13.68 14.41
N ALA A 629 13.42 12.38 14.39
CA ALA A 629 14.09 11.66 15.48
C ALA A 629 15.62 11.82 15.49
N GLY A 630 16.19 12.62 14.57
CA GLY A 630 17.63 12.88 14.46
C GLY A 630 18.41 11.84 13.67
N GLU A 631 17.74 10.90 12.99
CA GLU A 631 18.41 9.92 12.13
C GLU A 631 19.03 10.58 10.89
N THR A 632 20.04 9.91 10.33
CA THR A 632 20.69 10.33 9.08
C THR A 632 19.99 9.71 7.89
N LEU A 633 19.85 10.49 6.81
CA LEU A 633 19.34 9.98 5.56
C LEU A 633 20.32 8.96 4.96
N GLN A 634 19.84 7.73 4.74
CA GLN A 634 20.60 6.77 3.95
C GLN A 634 20.30 6.99 2.47
N GLN A 635 21.31 6.83 1.62
CA GLN A 635 21.17 6.99 0.18
C GLN A 635 20.34 5.81 -0.39
N ALA A 636 19.02 5.91 -0.29
CA ALA A 636 18.10 4.98 -0.94
C ALA A 636 18.20 5.13 -2.47
N GLY A 637 17.88 4.07 -3.20
CA GLY A 637 17.96 4.04 -4.67
C GLY A 637 17.13 5.16 -5.30
N THR A 638 17.78 6.17 -5.87
CA THR A 638 17.14 7.36 -6.48
C THR A 638 16.62 7.11 -7.90
N ARG A 639 16.50 5.84 -8.32
CA ARG A 639 16.04 5.49 -9.67
C ARG A 639 14.57 5.09 -9.62
N PRO A 640 13.68 5.78 -10.35
CA PRO A 640 12.29 5.39 -10.42
C PRO A 640 12.15 4.02 -11.10
N GLU A 641 11.39 3.13 -10.47
CA GLU A 641 10.98 1.83 -10.99
C GLU A 641 9.54 1.92 -11.50
N GLY A 642 9.36 1.74 -12.82
CA GLY A 642 8.05 1.86 -13.46
C GLY A 642 7.55 3.31 -13.55
N HIS A 643 6.22 3.47 -13.50
CA HIS A 643 5.52 4.74 -13.61
C HIS A 643 4.28 4.72 -12.72
N ALA A 644 4.02 5.82 -12.03
CA ALA A 644 2.83 6.03 -11.22
C ALA A 644 2.03 7.23 -11.71
N VAL A 645 0.70 7.12 -11.68
CA VAL A 645 -0.25 8.18 -12.02
C VAL A 645 -1.30 8.28 -10.93
N GLU A 646 -1.53 9.49 -10.44
CA GLU A 646 -2.52 9.85 -9.44
C GLU A 646 -3.61 10.73 -10.05
N VAL A 647 -4.84 10.57 -9.56
CA VAL A 647 -5.92 11.54 -9.74
C VAL A 647 -6.62 11.84 -8.42
N ARG A 648 -7.11 13.07 -8.30
CA ARG A 648 -7.86 13.55 -7.13
C ARG A 648 -9.37 13.46 -7.34
N LEU A 649 -10.02 12.58 -6.59
CA LEU A 649 -11.48 12.44 -6.56
C LEU A 649 -12.07 13.51 -5.62
N TYR A 650 -12.76 14.48 -6.20
CA TYR A 650 -13.35 15.60 -5.49
C TYR A 650 -14.88 15.51 -5.46
N ALA A 651 -15.47 15.97 -4.36
CA ALA A 651 -16.86 16.35 -4.25
C ALA A 651 -17.10 17.65 -5.02
N GLU A 652 -17.08 17.59 -6.34
CA GLU A 652 -17.24 18.72 -7.24
C GLU A 652 -18.14 18.33 -8.43
N ASP A 653 -18.94 19.26 -8.93
CA ASP A 653 -19.66 19.03 -10.19
C ASP A 653 -18.67 19.02 -11.37
N PRO A 654 -18.56 17.96 -12.18
CA PRO A 654 -17.59 17.89 -13.28
C PRO A 654 -17.83 18.92 -14.40
N ARG A 655 -18.97 19.64 -14.41
CA ARG A 655 -19.33 20.66 -15.41
C ARG A 655 -18.96 22.07 -14.95
N THR A 656 -19.32 22.41 -13.72
CA THR A 656 -19.08 23.74 -13.15
C THR A 656 -17.84 23.77 -12.27
N PHE A 657 -17.47 22.59 -11.75
CA PHE A 657 -16.43 22.34 -10.75
C PHE A 657 -16.59 23.23 -9.53
N LEU A 658 -17.85 23.38 -9.13
CA LEU A 658 -18.21 23.95 -7.84
C LEU A 658 -18.17 22.83 -6.81
N PRO A 659 -17.57 23.06 -5.63
CA PRO A 659 -17.64 22.12 -4.51
C PRO A 659 -19.07 21.73 -4.19
N GLN A 660 -19.24 20.49 -3.78
CA GLN A 660 -20.52 19.86 -3.45
C GLN A 660 -20.44 19.37 -2.02
N ALA A 661 -21.52 19.57 -1.27
CA ALA A 661 -21.67 19.07 0.08
C ALA A 661 -22.83 18.08 0.14
N GLY A 662 -22.72 17.10 1.05
CA GLY A 662 -23.74 16.07 1.21
C GLY A 662 -23.18 14.78 1.79
N ARG A 663 -24.09 13.84 2.04
CA ARG A 663 -23.76 12.54 2.60
C ARG A 663 -23.38 11.54 1.51
N ILE A 664 -22.32 10.78 1.76
CA ILE A 664 -21.94 9.67 0.89
C ILE A 664 -22.85 8.49 1.23
N GLU A 665 -23.85 8.21 0.39
CA GLU A 665 -24.79 7.10 0.60
C GLU A 665 -24.15 5.76 0.30
N ARG A 666 -23.24 5.74 -0.68
CA ARG A 666 -22.49 4.54 -1.06
C ARG A 666 -21.09 4.90 -1.50
N LEU A 667 -20.10 4.17 -0.99
CA LEU A 667 -18.70 4.34 -1.39
C LEU A 667 -18.09 2.98 -1.75
N ARG A 668 -17.69 2.82 -3.02
CA ARG A 668 -16.89 1.68 -3.47
C ARG A 668 -15.61 2.18 -4.10
N LEU A 669 -14.51 2.03 -3.39
CA LEU A 669 -13.16 2.33 -3.88
C LEU A 669 -12.51 1.05 -4.45
N PRO A 670 -11.62 1.16 -5.45
CA PRO A 670 -10.95 0.03 -6.07
C PRO A 670 -9.90 -0.58 -5.13
N THR A 671 -9.65 -1.89 -5.25
CA THR A 671 -8.63 -2.60 -4.43
C THR A 671 -7.37 -2.98 -5.20
N GLY A 672 -7.40 -2.87 -6.54
CA GLY A 672 -6.27 -3.25 -7.41
C GLY A 672 -5.21 -2.16 -7.59
N ILE A 673 -5.35 -1.01 -6.92
CA ILE A 673 -4.43 0.12 -6.93
C ILE A 673 -4.34 0.72 -5.52
N ARG A 674 -3.37 1.59 -5.26
CA ARG A 674 -3.32 2.35 -4.00
C ARG A 674 -4.43 3.39 -3.98
N VAL A 675 -5.12 3.50 -2.85
CA VAL A 675 -6.15 4.51 -2.61
C VAL A 675 -5.92 5.14 -1.25
N ASP A 676 -5.71 6.45 -1.23
CA ASP A 676 -5.60 7.23 -0.01
C ASP A 676 -6.92 8.00 0.16
N ALA A 677 -7.81 7.55 1.04
CA ALA A 677 -9.13 8.15 1.28
C ALA A 677 -9.21 8.84 2.65
N GLY A 678 -9.98 9.94 2.71
CA GLY A 678 -10.25 10.68 3.94
C GLY A 678 -11.67 10.51 4.48
N VAL A 679 -12.47 9.62 3.90
CA VAL A 679 -13.89 9.42 4.20
C VAL A 679 -14.29 7.95 4.03
N ASP A 680 -15.34 7.53 4.75
CA ASP A 680 -16.02 6.24 4.60
C ASP A 680 -17.43 6.39 4.01
N GLU A 681 -18.01 5.26 3.62
CA GLU A 681 -19.45 5.20 3.35
C GLU A 681 -20.25 5.68 4.56
N GLY A 682 -21.18 6.60 4.32
CA GLY A 682 -22.03 7.19 5.34
C GLY A 682 -21.52 8.49 5.95
N ASP A 683 -20.27 8.88 5.71
CA ASP A 683 -19.71 10.17 6.13
C ASP A 683 -20.36 11.35 5.36
N GLU A 684 -20.29 12.55 5.94
CA GLU A 684 -20.82 13.78 5.37
C GLU A 684 -19.67 14.68 4.93
N VAL A 685 -19.70 15.13 3.67
CA VAL A 685 -18.76 16.12 3.14
C VAL A 685 -19.39 17.50 3.32
N GLY A 686 -18.80 18.30 4.20
CA GLY A 686 -19.25 19.67 4.48
C GLY A 686 -18.65 20.73 3.55
N VAL A 687 -18.98 22.00 3.82
CA VAL A 687 -18.44 23.17 3.09
C VAL A 687 -17.26 23.86 3.79
N ALA A 688 -16.93 23.43 5.01
CA ALA A 688 -15.89 24.05 5.83
C ALA A 688 -14.47 23.64 5.41
N TYR A 689 -14.34 22.46 4.76
CA TYR A 689 -13.07 21.82 4.44
C TYR A 689 -12.91 21.60 2.94
N ASP A 690 -11.73 21.10 2.56
CA ASP A 690 -11.42 20.75 1.18
C ASP A 690 -12.32 19.60 0.68
N PRO A 691 -12.87 19.67 -0.54
CA PRO A 691 -13.80 18.65 -1.04
C PRO A 691 -13.13 17.35 -1.50
N LEU A 692 -11.83 17.13 -1.24
CA LEU A 692 -11.10 15.92 -1.63
C LEU A 692 -11.63 14.69 -0.86
N ILE A 693 -12.16 13.74 -1.61
CA ILE A 693 -12.68 12.46 -1.08
C ILE A 693 -11.55 11.45 -0.97
N ALA A 694 -10.81 11.26 -2.07
CA ALA A 694 -9.74 10.27 -2.18
C ALA A 694 -8.73 10.62 -3.27
N LYS A 695 -7.52 10.09 -3.13
CA LYS A 695 -6.51 10.03 -4.19
C LYS A 695 -6.45 8.60 -4.70
N LEU A 696 -6.54 8.42 -6.01
CA LEU A 696 -6.46 7.11 -6.65
C LEU A 696 -5.14 7.04 -7.42
N ILE A 697 -4.25 6.11 -7.01
CA ILE A 697 -2.87 6.06 -7.49
C ILE A 697 -2.57 4.69 -8.09
N ALA A 698 -2.36 4.66 -9.40
CA ALA A 698 -2.00 3.45 -10.12
C ALA A 698 -0.51 3.45 -10.46
N HIS A 699 0.15 2.32 -10.23
CA HIS A 699 1.52 2.06 -10.64
C HIS A 699 1.58 0.93 -11.66
N GLY A 700 2.54 1.00 -12.58
CA GLY A 700 2.81 -0.06 -13.54
C GLY A 700 4.25 -0.01 -14.08
N PRO A 701 4.73 -1.10 -14.69
CA PRO A 701 6.05 -1.14 -15.34
C PRO A 701 6.23 -0.06 -16.41
N THR A 702 5.14 0.33 -17.06
CA THR A 702 5.10 1.40 -18.06
C THR A 702 4.00 2.42 -17.75
N ARG A 703 4.17 3.65 -18.25
CA ARG A 703 3.15 4.70 -18.16
C ARG A 703 1.79 4.26 -18.74
N ASP A 704 1.79 3.54 -19.84
CA ASP A 704 0.56 3.04 -20.47
C ASP A 704 -0.17 2.03 -19.59
N GLU A 705 0.56 1.13 -18.92
CA GLU A 705 -0.02 0.17 -17.98
C GLU A 705 -0.55 0.86 -16.72
N ALA A 706 0.16 1.85 -16.18
CA ALA A 706 -0.30 2.66 -15.06
C ALA A 706 -1.62 3.39 -15.40
N LEU A 707 -1.70 4.04 -16.58
CA LEU A 707 -2.92 4.69 -17.05
C LEU A 707 -4.07 3.70 -17.33
N LEU A 708 -3.78 2.50 -17.83
CA LEU A 708 -4.78 1.45 -18.03
C LEU A 708 -5.34 0.95 -16.69
N ARG A 709 -4.47 0.68 -15.72
CA ARG A 709 -4.88 0.30 -14.35
C ARG A 709 -5.71 1.40 -13.69
N LEU A 710 -5.31 2.67 -13.85
CA LEU A 710 -6.06 3.80 -13.32
C LEU A 710 -7.44 3.93 -13.97
N ARG A 711 -7.53 3.74 -15.29
CA ARG A 711 -8.80 3.72 -16.02
C ARG A 711 -9.75 2.66 -15.46
N ASP A 712 -9.24 1.44 -15.26
CA ASP A 712 -10.06 0.31 -14.78
C ASP A 712 -10.51 0.55 -13.34
N ALA A 713 -9.61 1.05 -12.49
CA ALA A 713 -9.92 1.46 -11.13
C ALA A 713 -11.00 2.57 -11.05
N LEU A 714 -10.91 3.58 -11.92
CA LEU A 714 -11.93 4.64 -12.02
C LEU A 714 -13.28 4.09 -12.52
N ALA A 715 -13.29 3.05 -13.35
CA ALA A 715 -14.53 2.40 -13.79
C ALA A 715 -15.19 1.60 -12.65
N GLU A 716 -14.39 0.99 -11.77
CA GLU A 716 -14.86 0.26 -10.59
C GLU A 716 -15.31 1.16 -9.42
N THR A 717 -14.86 2.42 -9.42
CA THR A 717 -15.18 3.40 -8.39
C THR A 717 -16.65 3.82 -8.45
N VAL A 718 -17.32 3.81 -7.29
CA VAL A 718 -18.70 4.24 -7.12
C VAL A 718 -18.79 5.21 -5.95
N VAL A 719 -19.41 6.37 -6.19
CA VAL A 719 -19.82 7.33 -5.17
C VAL A 719 -21.27 7.70 -5.44
N GLU A 720 -22.18 7.40 -4.51
CA GLU A 720 -23.61 7.76 -4.57
C GLU A 720 -23.96 8.70 -3.41
N GLY A 721 -25.01 9.51 -3.57
CA GLY A 721 -25.44 10.52 -2.58
C GLY A 721 -24.75 11.88 -2.70
N LEU A 722 -23.60 11.94 -3.38
CA LEU A 722 -22.80 13.15 -3.56
C LEU A 722 -22.34 13.31 -5.02
N THR A 723 -22.46 14.52 -5.57
CA THR A 723 -21.94 14.83 -6.89
C THR A 723 -20.42 14.93 -6.86
N THR A 724 -19.73 14.24 -7.78
CA THR A 724 -18.25 14.16 -7.82
C THR A 724 -17.68 14.38 -9.21
N ASN A 725 -16.39 14.74 -9.25
CA ASN A 725 -15.64 14.91 -10.49
C ASN A 725 -15.29 13.57 -11.19
N LEU A 726 -15.76 12.43 -10.68
CA LEU A 726 -15.46 11.10 -11.20
C LEU A 726 -15.69 10.93 -12.72
N PRO A 727 -16.80 11.44 -13.32
CA PRO A 727 -16.99 11.37 -14.77
C PRO A 727 -15.91 12.14 -15.54
N PHE A 728 -15.45 13.28 -15.00
CA PHE A 728 -14.38 14.06 -15.58
C PHE A 728 -13.04 13.31 -15.51
N LEU A 729 -12.71 12.65 -14.39
CA LEU A 729 -11.49 11.85 -14.26
C LEU A 729 -11.46 10.69 -15.27
N ARG A 730 -12.60 10.01 -15.48
CA ARG A 730 -12.74 8.95 -16.50
C ARG A 730 -12.47 9.47 -17.92
N TRP A 731 -12.98 10.66 -18.24
CA TRP A 731 -12.67 11.32 -19.51
C TRP A 731 -11.19 11.70 -19.62
N LEU A 732 -10.62 12.25 -18.55
CA LEU A 732 -9.25 12.77 -18.52
C LEU A 732 -8.22 11.68 -18.81
N VAL A 733 -8.30 10.54 -18.11
CA VAL A 733 -7.37 9.42 -18.27
C VAL A 733 -7.49 8.76 -19.66
N ALA A 734 -8.66 8.84 -20.27
CA ALA A 734 -8.90 8.34 -21.63
C ALA A 734 -8.46 9.33 -22.73
N HIS A 735 -8.16 10.60 -22.39
CA HIS A 735 -7.93 11.64 -23.38
C HIS A 735 -6.66 11.39 -24.20
N PRO A 736 -6.70 11.46 -25.56
CA PRO A 736 -5.55 11.13 -26.41
C PRO A 736 -4.28 11.96 -26.13
N ALA A 737 -4.42 13.24 -25.77
CA ALA A 737 -3.27 14.08 -25.45
C ALA A 737 -2.61 13.68 -24.12
N VAL A 738 -3.40 13.26 -23.11
CA VAL A 738 -2.88 12.72 -21.84
C VAL A 738 -2.19 11.39 -22.08
N ARG A 739 -2.81 10.48 -22.84
CA ARG A 739 -2.21 9.20 -23.27
C ARG A 739 -0.87 9.41 -23.99
N ALA A 740 -0.77 10.45 -24.82
CA ALA A 740 0.45 10.78 -25.54
C ALA A 740 1.50 11.59 -24.74
N GLY A 741 1.22 11.95 -23.48
CA GLY A 741 2.11 12.80 -22.66
C GLY A 741 2.27 14.23 -23.20
N ARG A 742 1.34 14.71 -24.02
CA ARG A 742 1.35 16.05 -24.63
C ARG A 742 0.51 17.03 -23.79
N THR A 743 0.96 17.25 -22.57
CA THR A 743 0.27 18.03 -21.52
C THR A 743 1.04 19.29 -21.17
N THR A 744 0.33 20.38 -20.89
CA THR A 744 0.86 21.67 -20.43
C THR A 744 -0.09 22.24 -19.38
N THR A 745 0.30 23.30 -18.69
CA THR A 745 -0.59 24.01 -17.75
C THR A 745 -1.83 24.62 -18.40
N ALA A 746 -1.85 24.74 -19.73
CA ALA A 746 -3.00 25.20 -20.51
C ALA A 746 -3.96 24.07 -20.92
N PHE A 747 -3.65 22.80 -20.60
CA PHE A 747 -4.39 21.64 -21.11
C PHE A 747 -5.91 21.73 -20.91
N LEU A 748 -6.38 22.04 -19.70
CA LEU A 748 -7.83 22.12 -19.42
C LEU A 748 -8.50 23.37 -20.03
N SER A 749 -7.72 24.38 -20.40
CA SER A 749 -8.22 25.54 -21.16
C SER A 749 -8.33 25.24 -22.65
N GLU A 750 -7.39 24.46 -23.20
CA GLU A 750 -7.40 24.02 -24.60
C GLU A 750 -8.44 22.92 -24.85
N TYR A 751 -8.61 22.01 -23.88
CA TYR A 751 -9.54 20.88 -23.92
C TYR A 751 -10.55 20.99 -22.78
N PRO A 752 -11.50 21.93 -22.84
CA PRO A 752 -12.50 22.09 -21.81
C PRO A 752 -13.35 20.80 -21.70
N PRO A 753 -13.45 20.20 -20.51
CA PRO A 753 -14.14 18.93 -20.33
C PRO A 753 -15.66 19.07 -20.57
N LEU A 754 -16.28 18.01 -21.09
CA LEU A 754 -17.74 17.89 -21.27
C LEU A 754 -18.39 18.98 -22.16
N SER A 755 -17.64 19.58 -23.10
CA SER A 755 -18.18 20.48 -24.13
C SER A 755 -19.13 19.78 -25.13
N ALA A 756 -19.20 18.45 -25.10
CA ALA A 756 -20.28 17.66 -25.67
C ALA A 756 -20.84 16.72 -24.59
N PRO A 757 -22.18 16.56 -24.48
CA PRO A 757 -22.76 15.51 -23.65
C PRO A 757 -22.13 14.16 -24.05
N PRO A 758 -21.85 13.24 -23.11
CA PRO A 758 -21.38 11.92 -23.47
C PRO A 758 -22.32 11.36 -24.53
N ALA A 759 -21.76 10.89 -25.65
CA ALA A 759 -22.55 10.32 -26.72
C ALA A 759 -23.43 9.24 -26.08
N ARG A 760 -24.75 9.47 -26.02
CA ARG A 760 -25.69 8.39 -25.72
C ARG A 760 -25.40 7.36 -26.79
N LEU A 761 -24.91 6.19 -26.38
CA LEU A 761 -24.91 5.04 -27.27
C LEU A 761 -26.35 4.97 -27.82
N PRO A 762 -26.54 4.95 -29.15
CA PRO A 762 -27.88 4.82 -29.70
C PRO A 762 -28.50 3.62 -29.03
N SER A 763 -29.67 3.80 -28.43
CA SER A 763 -30.38 2.76 -27.68
C SER A 763 -30.32 1.48 -28.50
N GLY A 764 -29.54 0.51 -28.03
CA GLY A 764 -29.49 -0.77 -28.71
C GLY A 764 -30.90 -1.37 -28.67
N PRO A 765 -31.25 -2.32 -29.55
CA PRO A 765 -32.56 -2.98 -29.50
C PRO A 765 -32.85 -3.73 -28.17
N TRP A 766 -31.94 -3.65 -27.20
CA TRP A 766 -31.92 -4.36 -25.93
C TRP A 766 -32.02 -3.45 -24.68
N ASP A 767 -32.15 -2.13 -24.83
CA ASP A 767 -32.26 -1.18 -23.70
C ASP A 767 -33.68 -1.06 -23.12
N GLY A 768 -34.62 -1.89 -23.59
CA GLY A 768 -35.93 -2.09 -22.95
C GLY A 768 -35.94 -3.33 -22.06
N ALA A 769 -36.84 -3.36 -21.07
CA ALA A 769 -37.05 -4.54 -20.23
C ALA A 769 -37.46 -5.74 -21.09
N TRP A 770 -36.59 -6.73 -21.23
CA TRP A 770 -36.91 -8.01 -21.85
C TRP A 770 -37.20 -9.04 -20.76
N ARG A 771 -38.33 -9.75 -20.90
CA ARG A 771 -38.71 -10.87 -20.02
C ARG A 771 -38.80 -12.14 -20.85
N LEU A 772 -37.96 -13.11 -20.55
CA LEU A 772 -38.06 -14.44 -21.15
C LEU A 772 -39.12 -15.26 -20.37
N ASN A 773 -40.17 -15.69 -21.07
CA ASN A 773 -41.20 -16.61 -20.57
C ASN A 773 -42.10 -16.13 -19.41
N LEU A 774 -42.59 -14.89 -19.45
CA LEU A 774 -43.77 -14.48 -18.65
C LEU A 774 -44.78 -13.72 -19.53
N PRO A 775 -46.09 -13.93 -19.38
CA PRO A 775 -47.09 -13.13 -20.08
C PRO A 775 -47.00 -11.66 -19.64
N PRO A 776 -47.29 -10.70 -20.54
CA PRO A 776 -47.23 -9.28 -20.21
C PRO A 776 -48.20 -8.95 -19.07
N PRO A 777 -47.82 -8.08 -18.12
CA PRO A 777 -48.75 -7.62 -17.09
C PRO A 777 -49.92 -6.89 -17.75
N ALA A 778 -51.12 -6.98 -17.14
CA ALA A 778 -52.27 -6.26 -17.63
C ALA A 778 -51.96 -4.75 -17.66
N PRO A 779 -52.34 -4.03 -18.74
CA PRO A 779 -52.08 -2.60 -18.83
C PRO A 779 -52.75 -1.89 -17.65
N HIS A 780 -51.99 -1.04 -16.95
CA HIS A 780 -52.57 -0.15 -15.96
C HIS A 780 -53.54 0.80 -16.67
N ALA A 781 -54.70 1.04 -16.05
CA ALA A 781 -55.61 2.06 -16.53
C ALA A 781 -54.87 3.42 -16.56
N PRO A 782 -55.05 4.23 -17.61
CA PRO A 782 -54.49 5.58 -17.63
C PRO A 782 -54.98 6.34 -16.39
N PRO A 783 -54.11 7.14 -15.75
CA PRO A 783 -54.50 7.89 -14.56
C PRO A 783 -55.68 8.83 -14.89
N ASP A 784 -56.59 8.96 -13.92
CA ASP A 784 -57.76 9.82 -14.03
C ASP A 784 -57.29 11.29 -14.10
N VAL A 785 -57.59 11.92 -15.23
CA VAL A 785 -57.22 13.31 -15.53
C VAL A 785 -57.89 14.30 -14.58
N ASP A 786 -59.03 13.95 -13.98
CA ASP A 786 -59.71 14.81 -13.00
C ASP A 786 -59.05 14.74 -11.61
N GLU A 787 -58.41 13.62 -11.25
CA GLU A 787 -57.69 13.46 -9.99
C GLU A 787 -56.34 14.21 -9.99
N LEU A 788 -55.69 14.28 -11.17
CA LEU A 788 -54.49 15.11 -11.42
C LEU A 788 -54.79 16.62 -11.47
N ALA A 789 -56.01 17.02 -11.85
CA ALA A 789 -56.42 18.41 -11.88
C ALA A 789 -56.75 18.98 -10.48
N HIS A 790 -57.01 18.12 -9.49
CA HIS A 790 -57.43 18.52 -8.13
C HIS A 790 -56.42 18.12 -7.03
N ALA A 791 -55.30 17.50 -7.37
CA ALA A 791 -54.16 17.42 -6.47
C ALA A 791 -53.60 18.83 -6.21
N PRO A 792 -53.14 19.17 -4.99
CA PRO A 792 -52.59 20.49 -4.71
C PRO A 792 -51.43 20.77 -5.65
N THR A 793 -51.62 21.74 -6.52
CA THR A 793 -50.64 22.21 -7.50
C THR A 793 -49.47 22.88 -6.78
N GLY A 794 -48.43 22.09 -6.49
CA GLY A 794 -47.07 22.62 -6.38
C GLY A 794 -46.63 23.06 -7.77
N SER A 795 -46.59 24.37 -8.00
CA SER A 795 -46.53 25.02 -9.31
C SER A 795 -45.41 24.53 -10.24
N LEU A 796 -45.78 23.93 -11.37
CA LEU A 796 -45.08 24.08 -12.65
C LEU A 796 -45.67 25.33 -13.33
N GLY A 797 -45.13 26.50 -13.00
CA GLY A 797 -45.39 27.75 -13.71
C GLY A 797 -44.33 27.95 -14.80
N GLY A 798 -44.69 28.57 -15.92
CA GLY A 798 -43.81 28.83 -17.07
C GLY A 798 -42.42 29.30 -16.64
N GLU A 799 -41.38 28.69 -17.21
CA GLU A 799 -40.03 28.65 -16.62
C GLU A 799 -39.38 30.04 -16.55
N GLN A 800 -39.65 30.72 -15.45
CA GLN A 800 -38.80 31.76 -14.89
C GLN A 800 -37.57 31.06 -14.30
N SER A 801 -36.40 31.18 -14.93
CA SER A 801 -35.17 30.64 -14.36
C SER A 801 -34.55 31.67 -13.42
N ALA A 802 -34.86 31.51 -12.13
CA ALA A 802 -34.15 32.18 -11.06
C ALA A 802 -32.78 31.50 -10.86
N LEU A 803 -31.70 32.22 -11.15
CA LEU A 803 -30.34 31.80 -10.81
C LEU A 803 -30.07 32.08 -9.35
N THR A 804 -29.69 31.05 -8.60
CA THR A 804 -29.44 31.12 -7.15
C THR A 804 -27.96 31.01 -6.82
N ALA A 805 -27.60 31.48 -5.63
CA ALA A 805 -26.25 31.38 -5.08
C ALA A 805 -25.90 29.91 -4.83
N PRO A 806 -24.90 29.32 -5.50
CA PRO A 806 -24.56 27.91 -5.32
C PRO A 806 -23.95 27.62 -3.95
N MET A 807 -23.44 28.64 -3.27
CA MET A 807 -22.80 28.56 -1.96
C MET A 807 -22.94 29.90 -1.23
N PRO A 808 -22.83 29.93 0.11
CA PRO A 808 -22.73 31.18 0.85
C PRO A 808 -21.50 31.96 0.40
N GLY A 809 -21.65 33.25 0.10
CA GLY A 809 -20.56 34.08 -0.42
C GLY A 809 -20.88 35.57 -0.39
N THR A 810 -19.90 36.39 -0.73
CA THR A 810 -20.06 37.84 -0.88
C THR A 810 -20.13 38.19 -2.37
N VAL A 811 -21.13 38.92 -2.80
CA VAL A 811 -21.20 39.42 -4.18
C VAL A 811 -20.11 40.48 -4.36
N ILE A 812 -19.10 40.18 -5.17
CA ILE A 812 -17.94 41.08 -5.37
C ILE A 812 -18.09 41.94 -6.62
N LYS A 813 -18.87 41.50 -7.60
CA LYS A 813 -19.11 42.28 -8.81
C LYS A 813 -20.46 41.95 -9.45
N VAL A 814 -21.23 42.94 -9.89
CA VAL A 814 -22.45 42.74 -10.67
C VAL A 814 -22.21 43.32 -12.08
N LEU A 815 -22.35 42.49 -13.10
CA LEU A 815 -21.95 42.81 -14.49
C LEU A 815 -23.11 43.04 -15.45
N VAL A 816 -24.35 42.86 -14.99
CA VAL A 816 -25.57 43.03 -15.79
C VAL A 816 -26.62 43.83 -15.04
N ALA A 817 -27.49 44.50 -15.79
CA ALA A 817 -28.65 45.22 -15.28
C ALA A 817 -29.96 44.59 -15.78
N PRO A 818 -31.09 44.80 -15.08
CA PRO A 818 -32.41 44.47 -15.61
C PRO A 818 -32.65 45.09 -17.00
N GLY A 819 -33.00 44.25 -17.97
CA GLY A 819 -33.22 44.58 -19.38
C GLY A 819 -32.08 44.20 -20.31
N ASP A 820 -30.91 43.78 -19.79
CA ASP A 820 -29.76 43.44 -20.63
C ASP A 820 -29.96 42.10 -21.35
N PRO A 821 -29.73 42.02 -22.68
CA PRO A 821 -29.61 40.74 -23.37
C PRO A 821 -28.26 40.09 -23.01
N VAL A 822 -28.31 38.80 -22.66
CA VAL A 822 -27.14 38.02 -22.26
C VAL A 822 -26.98 36.79 -23.13
N GLU A 823 -25.75 36.55 -23.59
CA GLU A 823 -25.40 35.37 -24.36
C GLU A 823 -25.18 34.15 -23.43
N PRO A 824 -25.30 32.90 -23.94
CA PRO A 824 -24.93 31.73 -23.18
C PRO A 824 -23.51 31.86 -22.64
N ARG A 825 -23.34 31.58 -21.35
CA ARG A 825 -22.07 31.66 -20.60
C ARG A 825 -21.52 33.07 -20.37
N GLN A 826 -22.27 34.12 -20.70
CA GLN A 826 -21.92 35.48 -20.29
C GLN A 826 -21.94 35.59 -18.76
N THR A 827 -20.95 36.25 -18.18
CA THR A 827 -20.90 36.43 -16.72
C THR A 827 -21.90 37.49 -16.29
N LEU A 828 -22.78 37.13 -15.36
CA LEU A 828 -23.82 38.00 -14.84
C LEU A 828 -23.34 38.73 -13.58
N LEU A 829 -22.68 38.00 -12.67
CA LEU A 829 -22.07 38.55 -11.46
C LEU A 829 -20.98 37.61 -10.94
N VAL A 830 -20.24 38.04 -9.92
CA VAL A 830 -19.17 37.28 -9.29
C VAL A 830 -19.41 37.19 -7.79
N LEU A 831 -19.30 35.97 -7.25
CA LEU A 831 -19.36 35.67 -5.82
C LEU A 831 -17.96 35.37 -5.29
N GLU A 832 -17.68 35.78 -4.05
CA GLU A 832 -16.49 35.39 -3.29
C GLU A 832 -16.91 34.44 -2.18
N ALA A 833 -16.39 33.23 -2.21
CA ALA A 833 -16.55 32.27 -1.12
C ALA A 833 -15.26 31.45 -0.98
N MET A 834 -14.86 31.14 0.25
CA MET A 834 -13.63 30.37 0.52
C MET A 834 -12.37 30.91 -0.19
N LYS A 835 -12.25 32.26 -0.26
CA LYS A 835 -11.15 32.98 -0.96
C LYS A 835 -11.09 32.77 -2.48
N MET A 836 -12.14 32.22 -3.08
CA MET A 836 -12.27 31.95 -4.50
C MET A 836 -13.36 32.80 -5.13
N GLU A 837 -13.06 33.40 -6.29
CA GLU A 837 -14.04 34.09 -7.11
C GLU A 837 -14.78 33.11 -8.02
N THR A 838 -16.10 33.12 -7.91
CA THR A 838 -17.02 32.26 -8.65
C THR A 838 -17.91 33.12 -9.52
N PRO A 839 -17.65 33.20 -10.84
CA PRO A 839 -18.57 33.88 -11.76
C PRO A 839 -19.86 33.07 -11.90
N VAL A 840 -21.00 33.74 -11.73
CA VAL A 840 -22.33 33.21 -12.05
C VAL A 840 -22.61 33.54 -13.51
N LEU A 841 -22.77 32.50 -14.32
CA LEU A 841 -22.89 32.60 -15.77
C LEU A 841 -24.33 32.38 -16.23
N SER A 842 -24.73 33.01 -17.34
CA SER A 842 -26.00 32.69 -17.99
C SER A 842 -25.98 31.26 -18.56
N PRO A 843 -26.96 30.40 -18.27
CA PRO A 843 -27.02 29.05 -18.83
C PRO A 843 -27.40 29.01 -20.32
N TYR A 844 -28.11 30.03 -20.81
CA TYR A 844 -28.60 30.15 -22.20
C TYR A 844 -28.71 31.63 -22.61
N ALA A 845 -29.10 31.88 -23.86
CA ALA A 845 -29.35 33.24 -24.35
C ALA A 845 -30.66 33.75 -23.74
N ALA A 846 -30.64 34.88 -23.04
CA ALA A 846 -31.80 35.36 -22.27
C ALA A 846 -31.79 36.88 -22.13
N VAL A 847 -32.87 37.44 -21.59
CA VAL A 847 -32.91 38.83 -21.11
C VAL A 847 -32.94 38.84 -19.59
N VAL A 848 -32.09 39.65 -18.96
CA VAL A 848 -32.06 39.79 -17.50
C VAL A 848 -33.33 40.50 -17.05
N ARG A 849 -34.20 39.80 -16.31
CA ARG A 849 -35.45 40.37 -15.81
C ARG A 849 -35.23 41.21 -14.55
N ALA A 850 -34.48 40.66 -13.60
CA ALA A 850 -34.22 41.29 -12.31
C ALA A 850 -32.88 40.83 -11.76
N VAL A 851 -32.19 41.73 -11.06
CA VAL A 851 -30.99 41.43 -10.27
C VAL A 851 -31.35 41.74 -8.81
N HIS A 852 -31.23 40.74 -7.94
CA HIS A 852 -31.71 40.77 -6.56
C HIS A 852 -30.62 41.11 -5.53
N VAL A 853 -29.40 41.34 -5.99
CA VAL A 853 -28.21 41.54 -5.15
C VAL A 853 -27.37 42.71 -5.65
N ALA A 854 -26.68 43.37 -4.73
CA ALA A 854 -25.72 44.44 -5.00
C ALA A 854 -24.28 44.01 -4.65
N GLU A 855 -23.30 44.72 -5.21
CA GLU A 855 -21.89 44.54 -4.83
C GLU A 855 -21.70 44.82 -3.32
N GLY A 856 -21.07 43.88 -2.62
CA GLY A 856 -20.88 43.87 -1.18
C GLY A 856 -21.88 43.01 -0.39
N ASP A 857 -22.96 42.54 -1.03
CA ASP A 857 -23.98 41.74 -0.33
C ASP A 857 -23.46 40.35 0.04
N ARG A 858 -23.77 39.92 1.27
CA ARG A 858 -23.54 38.53 1.71
C ARG A 858 -24.79 37.70 1.45
N VAL A 859 -24.64 36.67 0.62
CA VAL A 859 -25.71 35.76 0.23
C VAL A 859 -25.49 34.39 0.84
N SER A 860 -26.58 33.74 1.27
CA SER A 860 -26.56 32.32 1.68
C SER A 860 -26.67 31.41 0.45
N GLY A 861 -26.21 30.17 0.55
CA GLY A 861 -26.48 29.16 -0.48
C GLY A 861 -28.00 29.03 -0.72
N GLY A 862 -28.40 28.98 -2.00
CA GLY A 862 -29.78 28.95 -2.46
C GLY A 862 -30.47 30.32 -2.59
N ALA A 863 -29.84 31.42 -2.20
CA ALA A 863 -30.44 32.77 -2.35
C ALA A 863 -30.60 33.15 -3.83
N VAL A 864 -31.74 33.70 -4.23
CA VAL A 864 -31.96 34.15 -5.62
C VAL A 864 -31.07 35.35 -5.92
N LEU A 865 -30.36 35.29 -7.05
CA LEU A 865 -29.40 36.30 -7.48
C LEU A 865 -29.89 37.09 -8.68
N VAL A 866 -30.28 36.39 -9.76
CA VAL A 866 -30.70 36.98 -11.02
C VAL A 866 -31.86 36.18 -11.58
N GLU A 867 -32.89 36.84 -12.07
CA GLU A 867 -33.97 36.21 -12.84
C GLU A 867 -33.77 36.46 -14.33
N LEU A 868 -33.95 35.43 -15.14
CA LEU A 868 -33.85 35.48 -16.59
C LEU A 868 -35.22 35.17 -17.22
N ASP A 869 -35.56 35.92 -18.27
CA ASP A 869 -36.65 35.60 -19.20
C ASP A 869 -36.03 35.06 -20.50
N GLU A 870 -36.57 33.96 -21.05
CA GLU A 870 -36.17 33.41 -22.36
C GLU A 870 -36.47 34.35 -23.53
#